data_AF-A0A939UZ43-F1
#
_entry.id   AF-A0A939UZ43-F1
#
_cell.length_a   1.000
_cell.length_b   1.000
_cell.length_c   1.000
_cell.angle_alpha   90.00
_cell.angle_beta   90.00
_cell.angle_gamma   90.00
#
_symmetry.space_group_name_H-M   'P 1'
#
loop_
_entity.id
_entity.type
_entity.pdbx_description
1 polymer ?
#
loop_
_entity_poly.entity_id
_entity_poly.type
_entity_poly.pdbx_seq_one_letter_code
_entity_poly.pdbx_strand_id
1 'polypeptide(L)'
;MSKRFILLTAFVVAMFAKVDAMVWIAPQVPGEDLATLKSTTVGYLWNVEADAFLVNGMTSNVQACATRLTNGDVAVSTPHRCTVLVATDGTVRFRLSSYSSYYLSCTNSAANSLVVNRTLNNRFAYEETYEGSRVYTLTSATLKAPLDVAWTYGGPLTIAEGKGMTKWAFISEASVTNGAYALYKAKLQLFNLFKALAEAGKTSSYKDAAESAYEAYTATDATVESLQAAARKFFHVIYADITTPIDVSFLLVNADMVGNGTAEGWVKGSPSFSWAEFERYHSTLTLEQDAMLPIGTYDFGFRSLYRQDGSDAAPTFTVKASKTVKANVPLMSSINFGVTNATENNWKQGTTYFQPDGMKSCGQALAHGEAMAWAKDVVVDGTGAVNMKVSMTSSSQWLNWQGVTVVYKGVGQDALRAVLAGNISLATTLYGDGTGNEAAMLKDAIDQAQTVYDNPEATNAAISGMSETLTEVIERYRKANASETNPIDYTSWITNPSFEDGTEGWTVDGMGTQGNSSFSLKAGNIYMERWVSKGSKVGDGSVVQTVKDLPVGKYQLKVAAQNIQEDTSSRLQNGAWIVANLDSQKVTTRKQYTLTFTNIENDAIIGFLAEGATGNWLSCDNFRLYYIGGTDEDLYAQLQRYMDNGGQYINLKMHHSVKNTLGTFLDKAWEVKEYKRIGQITQVSTELRLITEDARLSVEAYAALGAAINEAVTTLGDGSAPGADAYSAAIEEARAIYKSDSSQNDELYAAIERLEDAKLLFMIQSPTGGVPTITTDKRYARGATMAFGRFTYKLNSAKLKEAGFCYSTERNPTIFDGKSTRTLSNNGLIYVMENLTPATVYYARPYVLTQGFQVAYGDELKIITIPRGTMTYWYNNGGSEEENDRINYALQYGTKVWNDLINIQGVNLSVSYSAGTPTADCSYGGSMRVGANSAYQRAGTIMHEAAHGVGIGTVWGWWDLLVDGVWTGVRANEVLQFWDNDKNAKMKGDSMHMWPYGINGAQEDSGTELLYYGNALIIEGMHEDGVQPTGSCFASPAYTFEHNDDVPNYYYIQNVDETYGFQKAYLQATTAGLKWTETTSEAMLADDSYAWEISFDPKTQFYSFRNIGTGAYISYNGSKFATSKRTTPTASEKLQLMPSRSYTTWSNSEGSQKLRSYWFLKANGGSATAMTGAANGGVSGTNFDNDMDDTNQRWLILNKTNWVATDIHEIENQTADGNAANGKRYNLQGQRISSLQRGLNIVNGKKIWVK
;
A
#
# COMPACT_ATOMS: atom_id res chain seq x y z
N MET A 1 -73.87 -2.44 3.10
CA MET A 1 -73.74 -1.01 2.71
C MET A 1 -74.16 -0.16 3.90
N SER A 2 -73.40 0.90 4.25
CA SER A 2 -73.73 2.00 5.21
C SER A 2 -72.80 2.27 6.42
N LYS A 3 -71.67 1.58 6.60
CA LYS A 3 -70.61 2.03 7.53
C LYS A 3 -69.26 2.38 6.88
N ARG A 4 -69.01 1.90 5.65
CA ARG A 4 -67.79 2.24 4.87
C ARG A 4 -67.87 3.57 4.10
N PHE A 5 -69.06 4.16 3.95
CA PHE A 5 -69.23 5.41 3.19
C PHE A 5 -69.04 6.69 4.04
N ILE A 6 -69.13 6.60 5.37
CA ILE A 6 -68.96 7.76 6.26
C ILE A 6 -67.48 7.95 6.67
N LEU A 7 -66.67 6.89 6.68
CA LEU A 7 -65.22 7.00 6.86
C LEU A 7 -64.50 7.52 5.62
N LEU A 8 -65.05 7.29 4.42
CA LEU A 8 -64.43 7.73 3.17
C LEU A 8 -64.56 9.26 2.99
N THR A 9 -65.66 9.88 3.43
CA THR A 9 -65.84 11.33 3.35
C THR A 9 -65.01 12.09 4.38
N ALA A 10 -64.76 11.50 5.56
CA ALA A 10 -63.84 12.08 6.55
C ALA A 10 -62.37 11.99 6.12
N PHE A 11 -61.99 10.93 5.40
CA PHE A 11 -60.64 10.78 4.82
C PHE A 11 -60.41 11.74 3.65
N VAL A 12 -61.43 11.98 2.82
CA VAL A 12 -61.35 12.92 1.69
C VAL A 12 -61.35 14.38 2.17
N VAL A 13 -62.08 14.74 3.23
CA VAL A 13 -62.02 16.11 3.79
C VAL A 13 -60.71 16.37 4.56
N ALA A 14 -60.07 15.34 5.14
CA ALA A 14 -58.71 15.46 5.66
C ALA A 14 -57.64 15.52 4.56
N MET A 15 -57.91 14.96 3.36
CA MET A 15 -57.04 15.09 2.18
C MET A 15 -57.12 16.48 1.52
N PHE A 16 -58.15 17.28 1.79
CA PHE A 16 -58.26 18.66 1.28
C PHE A 16 -57.86 19.73 2.31
N ALA A 17 -57.25 19.35 3.44
CA ALA A 17 -56.74 20.27 4.45
C ALA A 17 -55.30 19.93 4.87
N LYS A 18 -54.41 19.78 3.87
CA LYS A 18 -52.97 20.08 3.99
C LYS A 18 -52.41 20.26 2.58
N VAL A 19 -52.84 21.34 1.92
CA VAL A 19 -52.03 21.95 0.86
C VAL A 19 -50.93 22.71 1.59
N ASP A 20 -49.90 22.00 2.02
CA ASP A 20 -48.59 22.61 2.21
C ASP A 20 -47.75 22.03 1.06
N ALA A 21 -47.43 22.86 0.08
CA ALA A 21 -46.46 22.52 -0.95
C ALA A 21 -45.21 21.93 -0.28
N MET A 22 -44.60 20.88 -0.84
CA MET A 22 -43.32 20.38 -0.32
C MET A 22 -42.33 21.56 -0.25
N VAL A 23 -42.06 22.05 0.95
CA VAL A 23 -41.15 23.18 1.13
C VAL A 23 -39.74 22.63 1.18
N TRP A 24 -39.11 22.54 0.02
CA TRP A 24 -37.67 22.30 -0.04
C TRP A 24 -36.97 23.54 0.52
N ILE A 25 -36.32 23.38 1.67
CA ILE A 25 -35.47 24.42 2.26
C ILE A 25 -34.06 24.19 1.73
N ALA A 26 -33.43 25.24 1.18
CA ALA A 26 -32.04 25.17 0.75
C ALA A 26 -31.15 24.67 1.91
N PRO A 27 -30.20 23.76 1.64
CA PRO A 27 -29.39 23.22 2.71
C PRO A 27 -28.58 24.36 3.33
N GLN A 28 -28.46 24.35 4.66
CA GLN A 28 -27.70 25.39 5.35
C GLN A 28 -26.20 25.10 5.25
N VAL A 29 -25.41 26.14 5.04
CA VAL A 29 -23.94 26.03 5.09
C VAL A 29 -23.54 25.57 6.50
N PRO A 30 -22.67 24.55 6.66
CA PRO A 30 -22.22 24.08 7.97
C PRO A 30 -21.16 25.02 8.58
N GLY A 31 -21.46 26.32 8.61
CA GLY A 31 -20.60 27.40 9.08
C GLY A 31 -20.89 27.83 10.52
N GLU A 32 -19.90 28.45 11.15
CA GLU A 32 -20.01 28.98 12.51
C GLU A 32 -20.68 30.35 12.54
N ASP A 33 -21.32 30.65 13.67
CA ASP A 33 -21.89 31.96 13.94
C ASP A 33 -20.81 32.97 14.38
N LEU A 34 -20.56 34.00 13.57
CA LEU A 34 -19.62 35.06 13.93
C LEU A 34 -20.00 35.81 15.21
N ALA A 35 -21.28 35.89 15.58
CA ALA A 35 -21.71 36.59 16.79
C ALA A 35 -21.39 35.85 18.09
N THR A 36 -21.22 34.52 18.04
CA THR A 36 -20.95 33.68 19.23
C THR A 36 -19.57 33.01 19.19
N LEU A 37 -18.81 33.27 18.12
CA LEU A 37 -17.52 32.64 17.87
C LEU A 37 -16.48 33.03 18.92
N LYS A 38 -15.83 32.02 19.50
CA LYS A 38 -14.73 32.24 20.45
C LYS A 38 -13.47 32.66 19.69
N SER A 39 -12.71 33.59 20.25
CA SER A 39 -11.42 34.06 19.70
C SER A 39 -10.32 33.00 19.69
N THR A 40 -10.60 31.78 20.15
CA THR A 40 -9.75 30.59 20.07
C THR A 40 -10.20 29.59 19.00
N THR A 41 -11.36 29.78 18.37
CA THR A 41 -11.88 28.86 17.38
C THR A 41 -11.02 28.94 16.11
N VAL A 42 -10.55 27.78 15.66
CA VAL A 42 -9.73 27.63 14.46
C VAL A 42 -10.60 26.99 13.36
N GLY A 43 -10.56 27.57 12.17
CA GLY A 43 -11.36 27.11 11.02
C GLY A 43 -10.86 27.71 9.72
N TYR A 44 -11.71 27.71 8.71
CA TYR A 44 -11.41 28.05 7.33
C TYR A 44 -12.38 29.13 6.86
N LEU A 45 -11.88 30.10 6.09
CA LEU A 45 -12.74 31.10 5.46
C LEU A 45 -13.06 30.63 4.03
N TRP A 46 -14.35 30.50 3.72
CA TRP A 46 -14.86 29.97 2.46
C TRP A 46 -15.70 31.03 1.75
N ASN A 47 -15.48 31.24 0.45
CA ASN A 47 -16.37 32.04 -0.38
C ASN A 47 -17.42 31.12 -1.01
N VAL A 48 -18.69 31.36 -0.71
CA VAL A 48 -19.81 30.49 -1.10
C VAL A 48 -20.10 30.59 -2.60
N GLU A 49 -19.89 31.76 -3.20
CA GLU A 49 -20.19 32.02 -4.61
C GLU A 49 -19.10 31.50 -5.54
N ALA A 50 -17.84 31.63 -5.12
CA ALA A 50 -16.68 31.10 -5.85
C ALA A 50 -16.42 29.62 -5.55
N ASP A 51 -17.16 29.05 -4.58
CA ASP A 51 -16.98 27.70 -4.08
C ASP A 51 -15.52 27.40 -3.68
N ALA A 52 -14.88 28.30 -2.95
CA ALA A 52 -13.44 28.19 -2.72
C ALA A 52 -12.97 28.71 -1.36
N PHE A 53 -12.00 28.00 -0.77
CA PHE A 53 -11.38 28.37 0.49
C PHE A 53 -10.28 29.42 0.29
N LEU A 54 -10.22 30.38 1.22
CA LEU A 54 -9.15 31.37 1.27
C LEU A 54 -7.82 30.71 1.64
N VAL A 55 -6.75 31.12 0.95
CA VAL A 55 -5.39 30.63 1.15
C VAL A 55 -4.42 31.77 1.46
N ASN A 56 -3.43 31.51 2.35
CA ASN A 56 -2.34 32.43 2.59
C ASN A 56 -1.07 32.01 1.84
N GLY A 57 -0.63 32.88 0.91
CA GLY A 57 0.53 32.59 0.09
C GLY A 57 0.33 31.35 -0.78
N MET A 58 1.32 31.07 -1.60
CA MET A 58 1.25 30.03 -2.61
C MET A 58 2.34 29.00 -2.30
N THR A 59 1.98 27.88 -1.67
CA THR A 59 2.87 26.73 -1.48
C THR A 59 2.13 25.43 -1.81
N SER A 60 2.85 24.30 -1.92
CA SER A 60 2.36 23.02 -2.49
C SER A 60 1.17 22.45 -1.82
N ASN A 61 1.22 22.49 -0.50
CA ASN A 61 0.20 21.88 0.31
C ASN A 61 -1.07 22.76 0.36
N VAL A 62 -0.93 24.05 0.04
CA VAL A 62 -1.98 25.04 0.29
C VAL A 62 -3.03 25.05 -0.80
N GLN A 63 -2.63 24.86 -2.04
CA GLN A 63 -3.58 24.78 -3.13
C GLN A 63 -4.28 23.42 -3.20
N ALA A 64 -3.48 22.34 -3.07
CA ALA A 64 -3.95 20.97 -3.00
C ALA A 64 -5.06 20.80 -1.97
N CYS A 65 -4.87 21.32 -0.76
CA CYS A 65 -5.92 21.25 0.26
C CYS A 65 -7.11 22.15 -0.02
N ALA A 66 -6.96 23.38 -0.54
CA ALA A 66 -8.11 24.25 -0.77
C ALA A 66 -9.08 23.68 -1.83
N THR A 67 -8.55 23.17 -2.95
CA THR A 67 -9.35 22.54 -4.01
C THR A 67 -9.91 21.18 -3.56
N ARG A 68 -9.12 20.35 -2.85
CA ARG A 68 -9.63 19.10 -2.26
C ARG A 68 -10.74 19.33 -1.24
N LEU A 69 -10.59 20.34 -0.37
CA LEU A 69 -11.60 20.74 0.60
C LEU A 69 -12.90 21.20 -0.08
N THR A 70 -12.81 22.01 -1.14
CA THR A 70 -13.97 22.39 -1.98
C THR A 70 -14.70 21.16 -2.53
N ASN A 71 -13.93 20.12 -2.87
CA ASN A 71 -14.43 18.91 -3.52
C ASN A 71 -14.77 17.78 -2.54
N GLY A 72 -14.87 18.08 -1.24
CA GLY A 72 -15.39 17.16 -0.23
C GLY A 72 -14.36 16.24 0.44
N ASP A 73 -13.06 16.49 0.29
CA ASP A 73 -12.00 15.83 1.06
C ASP A 73 -12.08 16.20 2.55
N VAL A 74 -11.75 15.25 3.42
CA VAL A 74 -11.69 15.41 4.89
C VAL A 74 -10.31 15.85 5.37
N ALA A 75 -9.30 15.92 4.48
CA ALA A 75 -7.93 16.25 4.81
C ALA A 75 -7.71 17.74 5.14
N VAL A 76 -7.32 18.00 6.37
CA VAL A 76 -7.09 19.35 6.92
C VAL A 76 -5.62 19.76 6.84
N SER A 77 -5.37 21.06 6.66
CA SER A 77 -4.01 21.59 6.50
C SER A 77 -3.82 22.86 7.34
N THR A 78 -2.66 22.98 8.01
CA THR A 78 -2.38 24.06 8.98
C THR A 78 -2.27 25.47 8.36
N PRO A 79 -1.67 25.66 7.17
CA PRO A 79 -1.57 26.98 6.53
C PRO A 79 -2.87 27.71 6.18
N HIS A 80 -4.00 27.02 6.10
CA HIS A 80 -5.32 27.59 5.78
C HIS A 80 -6.11 28.03 7.00
N ARG A 81 -5.69 27.54 8.16
CA ARG A 81 -6.41 27.73 9.39
C ARG A 81 -6.32 29.20 9.78
N CYS A 82 -7.47 29.80 10.04
CA CYS A 82 -7.56 31.11 10.61
C CYS A 82 -8.39 31.10 11.89
N THR A 83 -8.03 32.00 12.78
CA THR A 83 -8.78 32.32 13.99
C THR A 83 -9.52 33.62 13.73
N VAL A 84 -10.84 33.59 13.90
CA VAL A 84 -11.64 34.81 13.85
C VAL A 84 -11.55 35.53 15.18
N LEU A 85 -11.27 36.82 15.12
CA LEU A 85 -11.18 37.70 16.28
C LEU A 85 -12.29 38.74 16.15
N VAL A 86 -13.39 38.46 16.83
CA VAL A 86 -14.56 39.34 16.92
C VAL A 86 -14.26 40.45 17.92
N ALA A 87 -14.52 41.68 17.51
CA ALA A 87 -14.27 42.87 18.29
C ALA A 87 -15.53 43.36 19.00
N THR A 88 -15.33 44.07 20.11
CA THR A 88 -16.43 44.74 20.83
C THR A 88 -17.08 45.88 20.03
N ASP A 89 -16.44 46.37 18.96
CA ASP A 89 -16.96 47.41 18.06
C ASP A 89 -17.76 46.85 16.87
N GLY A 90 -18.09 45.56 16.87
CA GLY A 90 -18.88 44.93 15.80
C GLY A 90 -18.10 44.62 14.53
N THR A 91 -16.76 44.62 14.60
CA THR A 91 -15.89 44.22 13.47
C THR A 91 -15.21 42.88 13.71
N VAL A 92 -14.79 42.21 12.64
CA VAL A 92 -13.99 40.98 12.69
C VAL A 92 -12.63 41.20 12.04
N ARG A 93 -11.65 40.41 12.51
CA ARG A 93 -10.37 40.24 11.83
C ARG A 93 -9.99 38.76 11.86
N PHE A 94 -9.27 38.30 10.83
CA PHE A 94 -8.89 36.90 10.70
C PHE A 94 -7.38 36.80 10.86
N ARG A 95 -6.93 36.06 11.87
CA ARG A 95 -5.50 35.81 12.12
C ARG A 95 -5.16 34.40 11.64
N LEU A 96 -4.12 34.25 10.85
CA LEU A 96 -3.71 32.92 10.39
C LEU A 96 -3.01 32.14 11.49
N SER A 97 -3.32 30.85 11.59
CA SER A 97 -2.79 29.97 12.63
C SER A 97 -1.30 29.66 12.44
N SER A 98 -0.81 29.55 11.20
CA SER A 98 0.62 29.33 10.89
C SER A 98 1.51 30.55 11.11
N TYR A 99 0.93 31.74 11.27
CA TYR A 99 1.67 32.99 11.43
C TYR A 99 1.04 33.84 12.54
N SER A 100 1.48 33.63 13.79
CA SER A 100 0.89 34.21 15.01
C SER A 100 0.74 35.74 15.04
N SER A 101 1.33 36.47 14.08
CA SER A 101 1.31 37.93 13.93
C SER A 101 0.79 38.47 12.59
N TYR A 102 0.24 37.63 11.71
CA TYR A 102 -0.27 38.05 10.39
C TYR A 102 -1.80 37.96 10.30
N TYR A 103 -2.40 38.95 9.63
CA TYR A 103 -3.84 39.07 9.49
C TYR A 103 -4.24 39.10 8.02
N LEU A 104 -5.44 38.56 7.74
CA LEU A 104 -6.12 38.79 6.47
C LEU A 104 -6.47 40.28 6.36
N SER A 105 -6.18 40.86 5.21
CA SER A 105 -6.49 42.24 4.90
C SER A 105 -6.81 42.41 3.41
N CYS A 106 -7.19 43.63 3.06
CA CYS A 106 -7.13 44.13 1.68
C CYS A 106 -6.13 45.28 1.62
N THR A 107 -5.61 45.60 0.43
CA THR A 107 -4.78 46.80 0.24
C THR A 107 -5.57 48.07 0.59
N ASN A 108 -4.87 49.16 0.89
CA ASN A 108 -5.52 50.44 1.22
C ASN A 108 -6.18 51.13 0.01
N SER A 109 -6.12 50.53 -1.19
CA SER A 109 -6.64 51.10 -2.44
C SER A 109 -7.64 50.20 -3.16
N ALA A 110 -7.78 48.93 -2.77
CA ALA A 110 -8.64 47.96 -3.46
C ALA A 110 -9.12 46.82 -2.55
N ALA A 111 -10.44 46.63 -2.43
CA ALA A 111 -11.06 45.60 -1.59
C ALA A 111 -11.06 44.19 -2.21
N ASN A 112 -10.84 44.11 -3.53
CA ASN A 112 -10.62 42.88 -4.31
C ASN A 112 -9.14 42.44 -4.34
N SER A 113 -8.25 43.20 -3.69
CA SER A 113 -6.83 42.89 -3.57
C SER A 113 -6.53 42.40 -2.15
N LEU A 114 -6.79 41.11 -1.91
CA LEU A 114 -6.60 40.51 -0.60
C LEU A 114 -5.12 40.18 -0.35
N VAL A 115 -4.67 40.50 0.86
CA VAL A 115 -3.29 40.33 1.29
C VAL A 115 -3.25 39.76 2.70
N VAL A 116 -2.18 39.03 2.99
CA VAL A 116 -1.86 38.59 4.35
C VAL A 116 -0.68 39.40 4.83
N ASN A 117 -0.88 40.20 5.87
CA ASN A 117 0.12 41.17 6.25
C ASN A 117 0.13 41.39 7.77
N ARG A 118 1.31 41.60 8.34
CA ARG A 118 1.49 41.94 9.76
C ARG A 118 1.24 43.42 10.06
N THR A 119 1.35 44.27 9.06
CA THR A 119 1.30 45.73 9.14
C THR A 119 -0.02 46.30 8.62
N LEU A 120 -0.61 45.70 7.58
CA LEU A 120 -1.96 46.01 7.11
C LEU A 120 -2.95 45.12 7.87
N ASN A 121 -3.47 45.59 9.00
CA ASN A 121 -4.41 44.86 9.87
C ASN A 121 -5.81 45.48 9.81
N ASN A 122 -6.38 45.59 8.60
CA ASN A 122 -7.74 46.11 8.42
C ASN A 122 -8.77 45.20 9.12
N ARG A 123 -9.78 45.83 9.74
CA ARG A 123 -10.96 45.16 10.30
C ARG A 123 -12.11 45.20 9.31
N PHE A 124 -13.01 44.24 9.39
CA PHE A 124 -14.17 44.14 8.52
C PHE A 124 -15.45 44.23 9.34
N ALA A 125 -16.37 45.11 8.96
CA ALA A 125 -17.75 44.96 9.40
C ALA A 125 -18.33 43.72 8.73
N TYR A 126 -19.20 42.97 9.42
CA TYR A 126 -19.83 41.79 8.87
C TYR A 126 -21.35 41.92 8.97
N GLU A 127 -22.04 41.54 7.90
CA GLU A 127 -23.50 41.49 7.84
C GLU A 127 -23.91 40.11 7.35
N GLU A 128 -24.70 39.40 8.17
CA GLU A 128 -25.25 38.10 7.79
C GLU A 128 -26.28 38.30 6.66
N THR A 129 -26.22 37.48 5.61
CA THR A 129 -27.07 37.65 4.43
C THR A 129 -28.56 37.53 4.72
N TYR A 130 -28.90 36.63 5.65
CA TYR A 130 -30.18 36.56 6.35
C TYR A 130 -29.95 35.82 7.67
N GLU A 131 -30.82 36.05 8.65
CA GLU A 131 -30.69 35.48 9.99
C GLU A 131 -30.53 33.95 9.94
N GLY A 132 -29.42 33.45 10.50
CA GLY A 132 -29.11 32.03 10.58
C GLY A 132 -28.47 31.40 9.34
N SER A 133 -28.24 32.18 8.26
CA SER A 133 -27.60 31.69 7.03
C SER A 133 -26.16 31.19 7.24
N ARG A 134 -25.44 31.74 8.24
CA ARG A 134 -23.99 31.57 8.44
C ARG A 134 -23.15 32.06 7.26
N VAL A 135 -23.73 32.89 6.40
CA VAL A 135 -23.09 33.51 5.24
C VAL A 135 -23.10 35.02 5.41
N TYR A 136 -21.95 35.64 5.25
CA TYR A 136 -21.68 37.02 5.61
C TYR A 136 -21.11 37.83 4.45
N THR A 137 -21.50 39.10 4.36
CA THR A 137 -20.80 40.10 3.57
C THR A 137 -19.79 40.80 4.47
N LEU A 138 -18.50 40.78 4.10
CA LEU A 138 -17.42 41.38 4.88
C LEU A 138 -17.02 42.72 4.26
N THR A 139 -17.26 43.84 4.95
CA THR A 139 -17.02 45.20 4.43
C THR A 139 -15.79 45.83 5.09
N SER A 140 -14.81 46.24 4.29
CA SER A 140 -13.58 46.88 4.79
C SER A 140 -13.90 48.16 5.57
N ALA A 141 -13.45 48.25 6.83
CA ALA A 141 -13.65 49.44 7.65
C ALA A 141 -12.94 50.68 7.07
N THR A 142 -11.84 50.47 6.34
CA THR A 142 -11.02 51.51 5.71
C THR A 142 -11.59 51.97 4.37
N LEU A 143 -11.93 51.04 3.49
CA LEU A 143 -12.37 51.34 2.11
C LEU A 143 -13.89 51.52 1.96
N LYS A 144 -14.68 51.05 2.95
CA LYS A 144 -16.15 50.98 2.87
C LYS A 144 -16.68 50.17 1.68
N ALA A 145 -15.90 49.21 1.21
CA ALA A 145 -16.25 48.31 0.11
C ALA A 145 -16.26 46.84 0.57
N PRO A 146 -17.14 45.99 0.01
CA PRO A 146 -17.15 44.55 0.27
C PRO A 146 -15.85 43.86 -0.14
N LEU A 147 -15.45 42.85 0.62
CA LEU A 147 -14.35 41.95 0.34
C LEU A 147 -14.76 40.99 -0.79
N ASP A 148 -14.08 41.09 -1.93
CA ASP A 148 -14.43 40.41 -3.18
C ASP A 148 -13.30 39.50 -3.65
N VAL A 149 -13.64 38.37 -4.28
CA VAL A 149 -12.65 37.49 -4.91
C VAL A 149 -12.44 37.79 -6.40
N ALA A 150 -11.20 37.56 -6.84
CA ALA A 150 -10.72 38.01 -8.14
C ALA A 150 -10.90 36.94 -9.25
N TRP A 151 -11.05 35.65 -8.91
CA TRP A 151 -11.18 34.52 -9.85
C TRP A 151 -12.40 33.64 -9.57
N THR A 152 -12.93 33.02 -10.63
CA THR A 152 -14.19 32.25 -10.64
C THR A 152 -14.18 31.01 -9.74
N TYR A 153 -13.02 30.41 -9.46
CA TYR A 153 -12.90 29.16 -8.67
C TYR A 153 -11.88 29.26 -7.51
N GLY A 154 -11.61 30.48 -7.04
CA GLY A 154 -10.74 30.77 -5.89
C GLY A 154 -9.26 30.38 -6.03
N GLY A 155 -8.44 31.41 -6.21
CA GLY A 155 -6.99 31.37 -6.01
C GLY A 155 -6.53 32.66 -5.31
N PRO A 156 -5.24 32.81 -4.98
CA PRO A 156 -4.75 34.03 -4.33
C PRO A 156 -5.02 35.27 -5.20
N LEU A 157 -5.38 36.33 -4.51
CA LEU A 157 -6.33 37.33 -4.96
C LEU A 157 -5.64 38.56 -5.51
N THR A 158 -5.27 38.56 -6.79
CA THR A 158 -5.01 39.81 -7.50
C THR A 158 -5.30 39.69 -8.99
N ILE A 159 -6.45 40.22 -9.42
CA ILE A 159 -6.60 40.93 -10.70
C ILE A 159 -7.17 42.32 -10.39
N ALA A 160 -7.00 43.28 -11.29
CA ALA A 160 -7.40 44.68 -11.05
C ALA A 160 -8.91 44.88 -10.83
N GLU A 161 -9.76 43.93 -11.26
CA GLU A 161 -11.22 44.01 -11.25
C GLU A 161 -11.81 42.85 -10.43
N GLY A 162 -12.64 43.14 -9.43
CA GLY A 162 -13.34 42.11 -8.64
C GLY A 162 -14.43 41.38 -9.45
N LYS A 163 -14.83 40.16 -9.05
CA LYS A 163 -15.86 39.36 -9.73
C LYS A 163 -17.26 39.51 -9.13
N GLY A 164 -17.42 40.33 -8.09
CA GLY A 164 -18.69 40.52 -7.38
C GLY A 164 -19.03 39.37 -6.43
N MET A 165 -18.08 38.47 -6.17
CA MET A 165 -18.24 37.30 -5.32
C MET A 165 -17.86 37.67 -3.88
N THR A 166 -18.84 38.13 -3.12
CA THR A 166 -18.68 38.82 -1.82
C THR A 166 -19.25 38.05 -0.63
N LYS A 167 -19.76 36.83 -0.84
CA LYS A 167 -20.38 36.01 0.21
C LYS A 167 -19.40 35.02 0.84
N TRP A 168 -19.20 35.16 2.15
CA TRP A 168 -18.21 34.42 2.92
C TRP A 168 -18.83 33.64 4.08
N ALA A 169 -18.35 32.42 4.34
CA ALA A 169 -18.70 31.62 5.51
C ALA A 169 -17.42 31.20 6.25
N PHE A 170 -17.52 31.03 7.57
CA PHE A 170 -16.43 30.46 8.37
C PHE A 170 -16.77 29.01 8.71
N ILE A 171 -15.98 28.07 8.19
CA ILE A 171 -16.19 26.63 8.35
C ILE A 171 -15.20 26.10 9.39
N SER A 172 -15.67 25.43 10.44
CA SER A 172 -14.75 24.83 11.41
C SER A 172 -14.06 23.58 10.85
N GLU A 173 -12.90 23.25 11.43
CA GLU A 173 -12.16 22.03 11.08
C GLU A 173 -12.99 20.75 11.32
N ALA A 174 -13.83 20.76 12.35
CA ALA A 174 -14.74 19.66 12.64
C ALA A 174 -15.73 19.42 11.48
N SER A 175 -16.37 20.47 10.95
CA SER A 175 -17.33 20.37 9.84
C SER A 175 -16.73 19.85 8.52
N VAL A 176 -15.42 19.97 8.36
CA VAL A 176 -14.67 19.38 7.26
C VAL A 176 -14.37 17.91 7.53
N THR A 177 -13.71 17.62 8.65
CA THR A 177 -13.22 16.26 8.99
C THR A 177 -14.33 15.25 9.25
N ASN A 178 -15.53 15.70 9.65
CA ASN A 178 -16.67 14.83 9.92
C ASN A 178 -17.59 14.60 8.70
N GLY A 179 -17.22 15.12 7.53
CA GLY A 179 -17.98 14.95 6.28
C GLY A 179 -19.24 15.83 6.13
N ALA A 180 -19.56 16.70 7.10
CA ALA A 180 -20.75 17.56 7.03
C ALA A 180 -20.72 18.51 5.82
N TYR A 181 -19.54 19.01 5.45
CA TYR A 181 -19.37 19.84 4.25
C TYR A 181 -19.63 19.07 2.94
N ALA A 182 -19.07 17.87 2.80
CA ALA A 182 -19.32 17.02 1.62
C ALA A 182 -20.82 16.66 1.50
N LEU A 183 -21.47 16.38 2.62
CA LEU A 183 -22.91 16.11 2.67
C LEU A 183 -23.74 17.33 2.25
N TYR A 184 -23.36 18.54 2.69
CA TYR A 184 -23.99 19.79 2.27
C TYR A 184 -23.94 19.97 0.75
N LYS A 185 -22.81 19.69 0.10
CA LYS A 185 -22.66 19.81 -1.37
C LYS A 185 -23.57 18.85 -2.12
N ALA A 186 -23.64 17.60 -1.68
CA ALA A 186 -24.54 16.61 -2.27
C ALA A 186 -26.02 17.00 -2.11
N LYS A 187 -26.40 17.55 -0.94
CA LYS A 187 -27.75 18.10 -0.72
C LYS A 187 -28.03 19.29 -1.63
N LEU A 188 -27.06 20.19 -1.82
CA LEU A 188 -27.23 21.37 -2.66
C LEU A 188 -27.44 20.98 -4.13
N GLN A 189 -26.75 19.96 -4.63
CA GLN A 189 -26.96 19.42 -5.97
C GLN A 189 -28.39 18.90 -6.15
N LEU A 190 -28.88 18.09 -5.22
CA LEU A 190 -30.24 17.56 -5.25
C LEU A 190 -31.31 18.67 -5.14
N PHE A 191 -31.08 19.67 -4.28
CA PHE A 191 -31.93 20.86 -4.16
C PHE A 191 -31.97 21.67 -5.46
N ASN A 192 -30.85 21.83 -6.16
CA ASN A 192 -30.80 22.57 -7.42
C ASN A 192 -31.61 21.89 -8.54
N LEU A 193 -31.66 20.55 -8.57
CA LEU A 193 -32.54 19.81 -9.48
C LEU A 193 -34.02 20.13 -9.22
N PHE A 194 -34.43 20.10 -7.95
CA PHE A 194 -35.79 20.48 -7.57
C PHE A 194 -36.09 21.94 -7.90
N LYS A 195 -35.14 22.85 -7.64
CA LYS A 195 -35.27 24.27 -7.96
C LYS A 195 -35.47 24.49 -9.46
N ALA A 196 -34.66 23.84 -10.31
CA ALA A 196 -34.81 23.94 -11.76
C ALA A 196 -36.17 23.41 -12.24
N LEU A 197 -36.67 22.32 -11.63
CA LEU A 197 -38.01 21.79 -11.89
C LEU A 197 -39.12 22.76 -11.47
N ALA A 198 -38.95 23.43 -10.33
CA ALA A 198 -39.88 24.44 -9.81
C ALA A 198 -39.89 25.69 -10.69
N GLU A 199 -38.73 26.16 -11.15
CA GLU A 199 -38.59 27.26 -12.11
C GLU A 199 -39.26 26.94 -13.45
N ALA A 200 -39.21 25.67 -13.90
CA ALA A 200 -39.96 25.21 -15.07
C ALA A 200 -41.48 25.14 -14.86
N GLY A 201 -41.96 25.26 -13.61
CA GLY A 201 -43.38 25.16 -13.25
C GLY A 201 -43.92 23.73 -13.33
N LYS A 202 -43.06 22.71 -13.16
CA LYS A 202 -43.35 21.31 -13.49
C LYS A 202 -43.40 20.37 -12.28
N THR A 203 -43.27 20.90 -11.06
CA THR A 203 -43.25 20.10 -9.81
C THR A 203 -44.47 19.20 -9.65
N SER A 204 -45.66 19.64 -10.09
CA SER A 204 -46.88 18.81 -10.03
C SER A 204 -46.85 17.63 -11.00
N SER A 205 -46.18 17.75 -12.14
CA SER A 205 -46.07 16.69 -13.15
C SER A 205 -45.14 15.56 -12.71
N TYR A 206 -44.23 15.83 -11.78
CA TYR A 206 -43.22 14.88 -11.30
C TYR A 206 -43.30 14.69 -9.78
N LYS A 207 -44.51 14.78 -9.22
CA LYS A 207 -44.74 14.80 -7.78
C LYS A 207 -44.09 13.60 -7.08
N ASP A 208 -44.32 12.38 -7.56
CA ASP A 208 -43.82 11.16 -6.91
C ASP A 208 -42.28 11.07 -6.94
N ALA A 209 -41.67 11.53 -8.03
CA ALA A 209 -40.21 11.61 -8.16
C ALA A 209 -39.62 12.67 -7.23
N ALA A 210 -40.28 13.83 -7.12
CA ALA A 210 -39.90 14.89 -6.18
C ALA A 210 -40.09 14.44 -4.71
N GLU A 211 -41.12 13.65 -4.42
CA GLU A 211 -41.36 13.05 -3.10
C GLU A 211 -40.24 12.06 -2.73
N SER A 212 -39.90 11.14 -3.64
CA SER A 212 -38.81 10.17 -3.44
C SER A 212 -37.45 10.87 -3.24
N ALA A 213 -37.18 11.92 -4.02
CA ALA A 213 -35.96 12.71 -3.88
C ALA A 213 -35.93 13.47 -2.54
N TYR A 214 -37.08 13.98 -2.09
CA TYR A 214 -37.22 14.69 -0.82
C TYR A 214 -37.01 13.77 0.39
N GLU A 215 -37.45 12.52 0.32
CA GLU A 215 -37.18 11.50 1.35
C GLU A 215 -35.66 11.30 1.53
N ALA A 216 -34.92 11.12 0.44
CA ALA A 216 -33.46 11.03 0.50
C ALA A 216 -32.81 12.33 1.00
N TYR A 217 -33.33 13.49 0.57
CA TYR A 217 -32.85 14.81 0.98
C TYR A 217 -33.00 15.07 2.50
N THR A 218 -34.09 14.59 3.09
CA THR A 218 -34.44 14.80 4.51
C THR A 218 -34.04 13.66 5.43
N ALA A 219 -33.54 12.54 4.89
CA ALA A 219 -33.03 11.43 5.67
C ALA A 219 -31.94 11.87 6.66
N THR A 220 -32.08 11.45 7.91
CA THR A 220 -31.18 11.80 9.02
C THR A 220 -29.84 11.08 8.96
N ASP A 221 -29.79 9.95 8.24
CA ASP A 221 -28.64 9.08 8.01
C ASP A 221 -28.14 9.13 6.55
N ALA A 222 -28.52 10.18 5.80
CA ALA A 222 -28.11 10.37 4.42
C ALA A 222 -26.57 10.37 4.28
N THR A 223 -26.07 9.68 3.25
CA THR A 223 -24.65 9.69 2.85
C THR A 223 -24.49 10.45 1.54
N VAL A 224 -23.25 10.83 1.19
CA VAL A 224 -22.96 11.45 -0.12
C VAL A 224 -23.42 10.53 -1.26
N GLU A 225 -23.16 9.23 -1.14
CA GLU A 225 -23.54 8.24 -2.14
C GLU A 225 -25.06 8.11 -2.27
N SER A 226 -25.81 8.05 -1.16
CA SER A 226 -27.28 7.94 -1.21
C SER A 226 -27.94 9.18 -1.82
N LEU A 227 -27.40 10.37 -1.54
CA LEU A 227 -27.87 11.63 -2.12
C LEU A 227 -27.52 11.74 -3.62
N GLN A 228 -26.31 11.33 -4.02
CA GLN A 228 -25.93 11.30 -5.43
C GLN A 228 -26.73 10.26 -6.22
N ALA A 229 -27.01 9.09 -5.64
CA ALA A 229 -27.90 8.10 -6.23
C ALA A 229 -29.33 8.65 -6.39
N ALA A 230 -29.84 9.35 -5.38
CA ALA A 230 -31.12 10.04 -5.47
C ALA A 230 -31.12 11.14 -6.54
N ALA A 231 -30.04 11.91 -6.67
CA ALA A 231 -29.89 12.94 -7.71
C ALA A 231 -29.86 12.32 -9.12
N ARG A 232 -29.10 11.23 -9.32
CA ARG A 232 -29.09 10.47 -10.59
C ARG A 232 -30.49 9.99 -10.96
N LYS A 233 -31.18 9.33 -10.02
CA LYS A 233 -32.54 8.83 -10.22
C LYS A 233 -33.53 9.95 -10.52
N PHE A 234 -33.47 11.03 -9.75
CA PHE A 234 -34.39 12.15 -9.90
C PHE A 234 -34.18 12.87 -11.24
N PHE A 235 -32.93 13.13 -11.62
CA PHE A 235 -32.62 13.74 -12.91
C PHE A 235 -33.08 12.90 -14.11
N HIS A 236 -32.87 11.58 -14.07
CA HIS A 236 -33.33 10.66 -15.13
C HIS A 236 -34.85 10.73 -15.36
N VAL A 237 -35.64 11.08 -14.35
CA VAL A 237 -37.09 11.20 -14.49
C VAL A 237 -37.50 12.59 -15.01
N ILE A 238 -36.81 13.66 -14.58
CA ILE A 238 -37.28 15.03 -14.82
C ILE A 238 -36.62 15.75 -16.00
N TYR A 239 -35.53 15.22 -16.56
CA TYR A 239 -34.70 15.91 -17.56
C TYR A 239 -35.51 16.49 -18.73
N ALA A 240 -36.59 15.81 -19.13
CA ALA A 240 -37.44 16.16 -20.26
C ALA A 240 -38.11 17.55 -20.14
N ASP A 241 -38.25 18.07 -18.92
CA ASP A 241 -38.89 19.36 -18.63
C ASP A 241 -37.94 20.37 -17.94
N ILE A 242 -36.65 20.04 -17.75
CA ILE A 242 -35.66 21.01 -17.26
C ILE A 242 -35.20 21.90 -18.42
N THR A 243 -35.41 23.21 -18.28
CA THR A 243 -35.09 24.22 -19.30
C THR A 243 -34.01 25.20 -18.86
N THR A 244 -33.77 25.33 -17.56
CA THR A 244 -32.65 26.09 -17.00
C THR A 244 -31.37 25.25 -17.05
N PRO A 245 -30.25 25.78 -17.58
CA PRO A 245 -28.98 25.06 -17.54
C PRO A 245 -28.58 24.64 -16.12
N ILE A 246 -28.20 23.38 -15.94
CA ILE A 246 -27.89 22.81 -14.63
C ILE A 246 -26.67 21.88 -14.69
N ASP A 247 -25.82 21.94 -13.67
CA ASP A 247 -24.68 21.03 -13.52
C ASP A 247 -25.15 19.62 -13.14
N VAL A 248 -24.80 18.65 -13.98
CA VAL A 248 -25.14 17.23 -13.85
C VAL A 248 -23.89 16.34 -13.86
N SER A 249 -22.75 16.88 -13.43
CA SER A 249 -21.47 16.16 -13.38
C SER A 249 -21.52 14.89 -12.50
N PHE A 250 -22.50 14.80 -11.58
CA PHE A 250 -22.77 13.61 -10.76
C PHE A 250 -23.24 12.37 -11.56
N LEU A 251 -23.53 12.54 -12.86
CA LEU A 251 -23.80 11.46 -13.80
C LEU A 251 -22.52 10.75 -14.27
N LEU A 252 -21.34 11.36 -14.07
CA LEU A 252 -20.06 10.79 -14.45
C LEU A 252 -19.39 10.11 -13.26
N VAL A 253 -18.55 9.12 -13.54
CA VAL A 253 -17.67 8.52 -12.55
C VAL A 253 -16.49 9.47 -12.33
N ASN A 254 -16.25 9.84 -11.07
CA ASN A 254 -15.10 10.65 -10.67
C ASN A 254 -14.88 11.91 -11.55
N ALA A 255 -15.96 12.63 -11.87
CA ALA A 255 -15.92 13.81 -12.74
C ALA A 255 -14.94 14.88 -12.23
N ASP A 256 -14.85 15.02 -10.91
CA ASP A 256 -14.04 16.03 -10.25
C ASP A 256 -12.54 15.67 -10.21
N MET A 257 -12.17 14.39 -10.12
CA MET A 257 -10.82 13.79 -10.01
C MET A 257 -9.93 14.29 -8.85
N VAL A 258 -9.94 15.58 -8.53
CA VAL A 258 -9.07 16.22 -7.53
C VAL A 258 -9.45 15.81 -6.12
N GLY A 259 -10.75 15.64 -5.81
CA GLY A 259 -11.24 15.33 -4.46
C GLY A 259 -10.67 14.05 -3.85
N ASN A 260 -10.40 13.03 -4.67
CA ASN A 260 -9.74 11.78 -4.24
C ASN A 260 -8.28 11.69 -4.72
N GLY A 261 -7.79 12.68 -5.48
CA GLY A 261 -6.44 12.71 -6.04
C GLY A 261 -6.17 11.63 -7.09
N THR A 262 -7.22 11.10 -7.71
CA THR A 262 -7.13 10.04 -8.72
C THR A 262 -7.91 10.44 -9.98
N ALA A 263 -7.39 10.04 -11.15
CA ALA A 263 -8.15 10.08 -12.40
C ALA A 263 -8.79 8.71 -12.70
N GLU A 264 -9.07 7.92 -11.67
CA GLU A 264 -9.70 6.60 -11.78
C GLU A 264 -11.06 6.74 -12.49
N GLY A 265 -11.34 5.82 -13.40
CA GLY A 265 -12.51 5.88 -14.29
C GLY A 265 -12.31 6.75 -15.55
N TRP A 266 -11.13 7.36 -15.74
CA TRP A 266 -10.83 8.17 -16.93
C TRP A 266 -9.51 7.80 -17.61
N VAL A 267 -8.55 7.18 -16.94
CA VAL A 267 -7.25 6.82 -17.55
C VAL A 267 -6.71 5.53 -16.97
N LYS A 268 -6.11 4.69 -17.82
CA LYS A 268 -5.29 3.56 -17.39
C LYS A 268 -3.87 4.09 -17.13
N GLY A 269 -3.44 4.12 -15.87
CA GLY A 269 -2.14 4.64 -15.42
C GLY A 269 -2.25 5.76 -14.37
N SER A 270 -1.14 6.11 -13.73
CA SER A 270 -1.08 7.12 -12.66
C SER A 270 -0.53 8.46 -13.19
N PRO A 271 -1.37 9.38 -13.71
CA PRO A 271 -0.93 10.73 -14.01
C PRO A 271 -0.39 11.40 -12.74
N SER A 272 0.59 12.28 -12.90
CA SER A 272 1.19 12.99 -11.77
C SER A 272 0.15 13.92 -11.13
N PHE A 273 -0.34 13.56 -9.95
CA PHE A 273 -1.18 14.43 -9.14
C PHE A 273 -0.33 15.18 -8.12
N SER A 274 -0.26 16.50 -8.26
CA SER A 274 0.40 17.37 -7.29
C SER A 274 -0.16 18.79 -7.42
N TRP A 275 0.00 19.63 -6.40
CA TRP A 275 -0.46 21.03 -6.45
C TRP A 275 -1.97 21.22 -6.79
N ALA A 276 -2.81 20.22 -6.52
CA ALA A 276 -4.24 20.19 -6.87
C ALA A 276 -4.54 20.10 -8.38
N GLU A 277 -3.64 19.54 -9.15
CA GLU A 277 -3.84 19.32 -10.57
C GLU A 277 -3.13 18.05 -11.03
N PHE A 278 -3.58 17.52 -12.15
CA PHE A 278 -2.96 16.42 -12.85
C PHE A 278 -2.20 16.95 -14.04
N GLU A 279 -0.95 16.49 -14.19
CA GLU A 279 -0.15 16.83 -15.37
C GLU A 279 0.17 15.64 -16.25
N ARG A 280 0.32 15.93 -17.54
CA ARG A 280 1.08 15.11 -18.47
C ARG A 280 2.08 16.00 -19.19
N TYR A 281 3.35 15.84 -18.83
CA TYR A 281 4.46 16.54 -19.46
C TYR A 281 5.06 15.70 -20.58
N HIS A 282 5.05 16.22 -21.82
CA HIS A 282 5.81 15.71 -22.96
C HIS A 282 5.63 14.20 -23.21
N SER A 283 4.40 13.72 -23.08
CA SER A 283 4.05 12.31 -23.27
C SER A 283 2.62 12.18 -23.74
N THR A 284 2.31 11.11 -24.45
CA THR A 284 0.94 10.87 -24.90
C THR A 284 0.01 10.68 -23.71
N LEU A 285 -1.22 11.18 -23.84
CA LEU A 285 -2.30 10.98 -22.88
C LEU A 285 -3.59 10.65 -23.63
N THR A 286 -4.29 9.63 -23.16
CA THR A 286 -5.70 9.44 -23.46
C THR A 286 -6.45 9.42 -22.14
N LEU A 287 -7.33 10.42 -21.93
CA LEU A 287 -8.37 10.32 -20.92
C LEU A 287 -9.64 9.90 -21.66
N GLU A 288 -10.34 8.87 -21.20
CA GLU A 288 -11.52 8.33 -21.84
C GLU A 288 -12.51 7.78 -20.82
N GLN A 289 -13.77 8.19 -20.93
CA GLN A 289 -14.88 7.62 -20.16
C GLN A 289 -16.10 7.48 -21.04
N ASP A 290 -16.73 6.30 -20.98
CA ASP A 290 -18.05 6.05 -21.52
C ASP A 290 -19.11 6.31 -20.44
N ALA A 291 -20.18 6.99 -20.82
CA ALA A 291 -21.29 7.31 -19.94
C ALA A 291 -22.64 7.14 -20.67
N MET A 292 -23.68 6.80 -19.90
CA MET A 292 -25.06 6.76 -20.36
C MET A 292 -25.79 7.98 -19.78
N LEU A 293 -26.15 8.92 -20.63
CA LEU A 293 -26.84 10.16 -20.25
C LEU A 293 -28.24 10.21 -20.87
N PRO A 294 -29.22 10.85 -20.23
CA PRO A 294 -30.52 11.09 -20.84
C PRO A 294 -30.41 11.84 -22.19
N ILE A 295 -31.40 11.68 -23.06
CA ILE A 295 -31.46 12.42 -24.33
C ILE A 295 -31.55 13.93 -24.06
N GLY A 296 -30.79 14.71 -24.82
CA GLY A 296 -30.87 16.17 -24.76
C GLY A 296 -29.57 16.87 -25.18
N THR A 297 -29.50 18.16 -24.87
CA THR A 297 -28.36 19.01 -25.23
C THR A 297 -27.51 19.29 -23.99
N TYR A 298 -26.21 19.09 -24.12
CA TYR A 298 -25.24 19.20 -23.04
C TYR A 298 -24.03 20.06 -23.44
N ASP A 299 -23.49 20.82 -22.49
CA ASP A 299 -22.16 21.41 -22.59
C ASP A 299 -21.21 20.61 -21.69
N PHE A 300 -20.08 20.15 -22.25
CA PHE A 300 -19.04 19.47 -21.51
C PHE A 300 -17.82 20.38 -21.40
N GLY A 301 -17.36 20.64 -20.19
CA GLY A 301 -16.19 21.46 -19.89
C GLY A 301 -15.06 20.62 -19.32
N PHE A 302 -13.92 20.56 -19.99
CA PHE A 302 -12.71 19.94 -19.44
C PHE A 302 -11.79 21.03 -18.87
N ARG A 303 -11.65 21.09 -17.54
CA ARG A 303 -10.87 22.12 -16.86
C ARG A 303 -9.40 21.84 -17.05
N SER A 304 -8.80 22.56 -17.98
CA SER A 304 -7.49 22.24 -18.53
C SER A 304 -6.84 23.44 -19.20
N LEU A 305 -5.52 23.39 -19.30
CA LEU A 305 -4.70 24.28 -20.10
C LEU A 305 -3.46 23.53 -20.58
N TYR A 306 -2.83 24.00 -21.66
CA TYR A 306 -1.60 23.39 -22.14
C TYR A 306 -0.55 24.44 -22.51
N ARG A 307 0.73 24.06 -22.44
CA ARG A 307 1.86 24.87 -22.93
C ARG A 307 2.30 24.35 -24.29
N GLN A 308 2.40 25.26 -25.26
CA GLN A 308 2.94 24.96 -26.58
C GLN A 308 4.48 24.91 -26.52
N ASP A 309 5.04 23.74 -26.19
CA ASP A 309 6.50 23.58 -26.05
C ASP A 309 7.17 23.08 -27.34
N GLY A 310 6.44 22.34 -28.19
CA GLY A 310 6.91 21.84 -29.48
C GLY A 310 6.08 22.33 -30.68
N SER A 311 6.28 21.71 -31.84
CA SER A 311 5.50 21.98 -33.07
C SER A 311 4.26 21.09 -33.23
N ASP A 312 4.01 20.16 -32.31
CA ASP A 312 2.92 19.20 -32.41
C ASP A 312 1.54 19.86 -32.21
N ALA A 313 0.50 19.14 -32.61
CA ALA A 313 -0.88 19.58 -32.47
C ALA A 313 -1.29 19.78 -31.00
N ALA A 314 -2.14 20.78 -30.77
CA ALA A 314 -2.72 21.06 -29.47
C ALA A 314 -3.57 19.87 -28.96
N PRO A 315 -3.62 19.62 -27.64
CA PRO A 315 -4.54 18.66 -27.06
C PRO A 315 -5.99 19.03 -27.36
N THR A 316 -6.82 18.01 -27.62
CA THR A 316 -8.24 18.21 -27.91
C THR A 316 -9.11 17.42 -26.96
N PHE A 317 -10.16 18.07 -26.45
CA PHE A 317 -11.25 17.41 -25.75
C PHE A 317 -12.35 17.10 -26.76
N THR A 318 -12.60 15.81 -26.96
CA THR A 318 -13.55 15.28 -27.94
C THR A 318 -14.69 14.63 -27.19
N VAL A 319 -15.93 15.00 -27.51
CA VAL A 319 -17.13 14.34 -27.00
C VAL A 319 -17.86 13.73 -28.19
N LYS A 320 -18.07 12.42 -28.13
CA LYS A 320 -18.79 11.65 -29.15
C LYS A 320 -20.11 11.17 -28.56
N ALA A 321 -21.19 11.70 -29.10
CA ALA A 321 -22.55 11.23 -28.88
C ALA A 321 -23.19 10.94 -30.26
N SER A 322 -24.36 11.51 -30.55
CA SER A 322 -24.95 11.47 -31.91
C SER A 322 -24.04 12.07 -32.98
N LYS A 323 -23.18 13.02 -32.56
CA LYS A 323 -22.11 13.63 -33.34
C LYS A 323 -20.85 13.75 -32.49
N THR A 324 -19.73 13.94 -33.17
CA THR A 324 -18.47 14.28 -32.52
C THR A 324 -18.29 15.78 -32.47
N VAL A 325 -18.19 16.34 -31.26
CA VAL A 325 -17.84 17.74 -31.00
C VAL A 325 -16.43 17.78 -30.42
N LYS A 326 -15.61 18.74 -30.89
CA LYS A 326 -14.23 18.91 -30.43
C LYS A 326 -14.04 20.31 -29.86
N ALA A 327 -13.39 20.39 -28.71
CA ALA A 327 -12.95 21.61 -28.08
C ALA A 327 -11.42 21.60 -27.98
N ASN A 328 -10.80 22.73 -28.30
CA ASN A 328 -9.36 22.89 -28.13
C ASN A 328 -9.08 23.18 -26.66
N VAL A 329 -8.06 22.51 -26.10
CA VAL A 329 -7.56 22.87 -24.77
C VAL A 329 -6.97 24.28 -24.84
N PRO A 330 -7.29 25.19 -23.90
CA PRO A 330 -6.76 26.55 -23.89
C PRO A 330 -5.24 26.60 -23.80
N LEU A 331 -4.62 27.43 -24.63
CA LEU A 331 -3.18 27.68 -24.59
C LEU A 331 -2.84 28.59 -23.39
N MET A 332 -1.89 28.19 -22.55
CA MET A 332 -1.47 28.95 -21.38
C MET A 332 -1.10 30.41 -21.70
N SER A 333 -0.48 30.65 -22.86
CA SER A 333 -0.03 31.99 -23.26
C SER A 333 -1.15 32.92 -23.73
N SER A 334 -2.35 32.40 -23.99
CA SER A 334 -3.50 33.23 -24.40
C SER A 334 -4.38 33.69 -23.24
N ILE A 335 -4.16 33.19 -22.02
CA ILE A 335 -4.96 33.55 -20.84
C ILE A 335 -4.27 34.68 -20.07
N ASN A 336 -5.02 35.72 -19.72
CA ASN A 336 -4.49 36.84 -18.94
C ASN A 336 -4.66 36.62 -17.43
N PHE A 337 -3.62 36.13 -16.76
CA PHE A 337 -3.68 35.80 -15.33
C PHE A 337 -3.49 36.98 -14.38
N GLY A 338 -2.97 38.14 -14.83
CA GLY A 338 -2.89 39.37 -14.04
C GLY A 338 -2.20 39.30 -12.66
N VAL A 339 -1.14 38.49 -12.48
CA VAL A 339 -0.50 38.25 -11.16
C VAL A 339 0.47 39.35 -10.71
N THR A 340 0.57 39.59 -9.39
CA THR A 340 1.41 40.65 -8.78
C THR A 340 2.65 40.13 -8.04
N ASN A 341 2.77 38.81 -7.81
CA ASN A 341 3.91 38.17 -7.14
C ASN A 341 4.52 37.05 -8.01
N ALA A 342 5.35 37.45 -8.99
CA ALA A 342 5.90 36.55 -10.00
C ALA A 342 7.05 35.64 -9.51
N THR A 343 7.77 36.04 -8.46
CA THR A 343 9.08 35.46 -8.11
C THR A 343 9.04 34.21 -7.24
N GLU A 344 7.92 33.88 -6.56
CA GLU A 344 7.88 32.80 -5.56
C GLU A 344 7.11 31.54 -6.00
N ASN A 345 6.49 31.54 -7.19
CA ASN A 345 5.46 30.55 -7.55
C ASN A 345 5.59 29.93 -8.95
N ASN A 346 6.79 29.96 -9.54
CA ASN A 346 7.03 29.47 -10.90
C ASN A 346 6.11 30.14 -11.93
N TRP A 347 5.89 31.45 -11.81
CA TRP A 347 5.30 32.25 -12.87
C TRP A 347 6.43 32.89 -13.66
N LYS A 348 6.30 32.94 -14.98
CA LYS A 348 7.22 33.68 -15.84
C LYS A 348 6.51 34.85 -16.51
N GLN A 349 7.26 35.91 -16.76
CA GLN A 349 6.79 36.99 -17.63
C GLN A 349 6.74 36.49 -19.07
N GLY A 350 5.54 36.34 -19.63
CA GLY A 350 5.35 36.09 -21.05
C GLY A 350 5.40 37.38 -21.87
N THR A 351 5.19 37.26 -23.19
CA THR A 351 5.25 38.38 -24.15
C THR A 351 4.25 39.50 -23.85
N THR A 352 3.05 39.12 -23.40
CA THR A 352 1.95 40.05 -23.10
C THR A 352 1.44 39.91 -21.67
N TYR A 353 1.38 38.67 -21.15
CA TYR A 353 0.84 38.33 -19.84
C TYR A 353 1.79 37.41 -19.08
N PHE A 354 1.65 37.35 -17.75
CA PHE A 354 2.29 36.30 -16.96
C PHE A 354 1.76 34.92 -17.35
N GLN A 355 2.62 33.91 -17.32
CA GLN A 355 2.29 32.53 -17.68
C GLN A 355 2.73 31.56 -16.59
N PRO A 356 1.98 30.46 -16.38
CA PRO A 356 2.43 29.35 -15.56
C PRO A 356 3.70 28.71 -16.12
N ASP A 357 4.62 28.35 -15.23
CA ASP A 357 5.94 27.79 -15.54
C ASP A 357 6.35 26.64 -14.60
N GLY A 358 5.37 26.02 -13.93
CA GLY A 358 5.49 24.78 -13.17
C GLY A 358 4.11 24.29 -12.70
N MET A 359 3.98 23.04 -12.27
CA MET A 359 2.71 22.49 -11.73
C MET A 359 2.08 23.41 -10.68
N LYS A 360 2.92 24.00 -9.82
CA LYS A 360 2.54 25.00 -8.80
C LYS A 360 1.73 26.17 -9.36
N SER A 361 2.17 26.78 -10.45
CA SER A 361 1.44 27.89 -11.08
C SER A 361 0.32 27.40 -11.99
N CYS A 362 0.40 26.16 -12.50
CA CYS A 362 -0.66 25.55 -13.30
C CYS A 362 -1.90 25.24 -12.48
N GLY A 363 -1.75 24.69 -11.27
CA GLY A 363 -2.85 24.51 -10.34
C GLY A 363 -3.60 25.83 -10.09
N GLN A 364 -2.88 26.95 -10.00
CA GLN A 364 -3.44 28.31 -9.79
C GLN A 364 -4.16 28.80 -11.01
N ALA A 365 -3.54 28.64 -12.17
CA ALA A 365 -4.10 29.02 -13.44
C ALA A 365 -5.39 28.26 -13.77
N LEU A 366 -5.53 27.01 -13.33
CA LEU A 366 -6.74 26.20 -13.55
C LEU A 366 -7.97 26.75 -12.80
N ALA A 367 -7.79 27.62 -11.79
CA ALA A 367 -8.91 28.34 -11.16
C ALA A 367 -9.44 29.51 -12.01
N HIS A 368 -8.77 29.84 -13.12
CA HIS A 368 -9.21 30.87 -14.06
C HIS A 368 -10.31 30.33 -14.98
N GLY A 369 -11.42 31.07 -15.15
CA GLY A 369 -12.56 30.60 -15.95
C GLY A 369 -12.25 30.33 -17.43
N GLU A 370 -11.18 30.91 -17.98
CA GLU A 370 -10.70 30.64 -19.35
C GLU A 370 -9.85 29.36 -19.47
N ALA A 371 -9.46 28.74 -18.35
CA ALA A 371 -8.76 27.45 -18.33
C ALA A 371 -9.75 26.27 -18.45
N MET A 372 -10.65 26.35 -19.44
CA MET A 372 -11.71 25.38 -19.67
C MET A 372 -11.90 25.13 -21.18
N ALA A 373 -11.85 23.87 -21.58
CA ALA A 373 -12.17 23.44 -22.94
C ALA A 373 -13.65 23.05 -23.02
N TRP A 374 -14.48 23.88 -23.64
CA TRP A 374 -15.92 23.65 -23.75
C TRP A 374 -16.32 22.99 -25.08
N ALA A 375 -16.80 21.75 -25.02
CA ALA A 375 -17.58 21.13 -26.09
C ALA A 375 -19.06 21.47 -25.86
N LYS A 376 -19.53 22.52 -26.56
CA LYS A 376 -20.89 23.06 -26.38
C LYS A 376 -21.91 22.41 -27.32
N ASP A 377 -23.16 22.45 -26.89
CA ASP A 377 -24.32 22.03 -27.68
C ASP A 377 -24.21 20.58 -28.19
N VAL A 378 -23.64 19.69 -27.38
CA VAL A 378 -23.52 18.26 -27.68
C VAL A 378 -24.90 17.63 -27.54
N VAL A 379 -25.41 17.08 -28.65
CA VAL A 379 -26.70 16.39 -28.68
C VAL A 379 -26.49 14.91 -28.37
N VAL A 380 -27.00 14.47 -27.23
CA VAL A 380 -27.17 13.05 -26.87
C VAL A 380 -28.51 12.60 -27.43
N ASP A 381 -28.53 11.47 -28.15
CA ASP A 381 -29.74 10.92 -28.76
C ASP A 381 -30.39 9.84 -27.87
N GLY A 382 -31.41 9.14 -28.40
CA GLY A 382 -32.15 8.11 -27.65
C GLY A 382 -31.31 6.90 -27.23
N THR A 383 -30.09 6.72 -27.73
CA THR A 383 -29.19 5.67 -27.24
C THR A 383 -28.57 6.04 -25.89
N GLY A 384 -28.49 7.33 -25.57
CA GLY A 384 -27.86 7.84 -24.35
C GLY A 384 -26.33 7.70 -24.29
N ALA A 385 -25.71 7.01 -25.25
CA ALA A 385 -24.29 6.69 -25.20
C ALA A 385 -23.43 7.93 -25.51
N VAL A 386 -22.51 8.24 -24.59
CA VAL A 386 -21.54 9.31 -24.73
C VAL A 386 -20.16 8.79 -24.40
N ASN A 387 -19.21 9.01 -25.31
CA ASN A 387 -17.79 8.80 -25.08
C ASN A 387 -17.11 10.16 -24.98
N MET A 388 -16.44 10.42 -23.86
CA MET A 388 -15.67 11.64 -23.61
C MET A 388 -14.20 11.28 -23.67
N LYS A 389 -13.45 11.89 -24.58
CA LYS A 389 -12.06 11.57 -24.83
C LYS A 389 -11.19 12.83 -24.90
N VAL A 390 -10.21 12.94 -24.02
CA VAL A 390 -9.09 13.86 -24.20
C VAL A 390 -7.97 13.11 -24.89
N SER A 391 -7.53 13.60 -26.04
CA SER A 391 -6.40 13.02 -26.77
C SER A 391 -5.27 14.02 -26.87
N MET A 392 -4.14 13.65 -26.30
CA MET A 392 -2.84 14.26 -26.56
C MET A 392 -1.97 13.20 -27.22
N THR A 393 -1.91 13.22 -28.55
CA THR A 393 -1.07 12.30 -29.34
C THR A 393 0.38 12.79 -29.44
N SER A 394 0.68 13.94 -28.84
CA SER A 394 1.96 14.62 -28.87
C SER A 394 2.82 14.25 -27.66
N SER A 395 4.12 14.05 -27.89
CA SER A 395 5.14 13.92 -26.84
C SER A 395 5.86 15.25 -26.56
N SER A 396 5.38 16.38 -27.07
CA SER A 396 6.05 17.69 -26.92
C SER A 396 5.18 18.78 -26.29
N GLN A 397 3.91 18.50 -25.98
CA GLN A 397 3.05 19.43 -25.25
C GLN A 397 3.01 19.09 -23.75
N TRP A 398 2.75 20.10 -22.94
CA TRP A 398 2.51 19.94 -21.51
C TRP A 398 1.06 20.28 -21.19
N LEU A 399 0.28 19.29 -20.76
CA LEU A 399 -1.15 19.41 -20.45
C LEU A 399 -1.37 19.30 -18.94
N ASN A 400 -2.12 20.22 -18.37
CA ASN A 400 -2.52 20.20 -16.96
C ASN A 400 -4.05 20.28 -16.84
N TRP A 401 -4.65 19.54 -15.89
CA TRP A 401 -6.10 19.49 -15.72
C TRP A 401 -6.54 19.21 -14.28
N GLN A 402 -7.83 19.43 -14.02
CA GLN A 402 -8.45 19.13 -12.73
C GLN A 402 -9.62 18.14 -12.87
N GLY A 403 -10.54 18.34 -13.81
CA GLY A 403 -11.72 17.49 -13.94
C GLY A 403 -12.64 17.91 -15.08
N VAL A 404 -13.82 17.29 -15.14
CA VAL A 404 -14.86 17.50 -16.16
C VAL A 404 -16.15 17.99 -15.51
N THR A 405 -16.72 19.05 -16.08
CA THR A 405 -18.04 19.58 -15.74
C THR A 405 -19.02 19.26 -16.87
N VAL A 406 -20.23 18.82 -16.53
CA VAL A 406 -21.31 18.57 -17.48
C VAL A 406 -22.50 19.46 -17.14
N VAL A 407 -22.96 20.25 -18.10
CA VAL A 407 -24.14 21.12 -17.95
C VAL A 407 -25.22 20.65 -18.90
N TYR A 408 -26.37 20.25 -18.37
CA TYR A 408 -27.56 19.94 -19.16
C TYR A 408 -28.31 21.22 -19.52
N LYS A 409 -28.74 21.35 -20.78
CA LYS A 409 -29.43 22.55 -21.32
C LYS A 409 -30.88 22.33 -21.69
N GLY A 410 -31.38 21.10 -21.61
CA GLY A 410 -32.74 20.74 -22.01
C GLY A 410 -32.80 19.86 -23.25
N VAL A 411 -34.01 19.42 -23.58
CA VAL A 411 -34.33 18.60 -24.75
C VAL A 411 -35.59 19.15 -25.41
N GLY A 412 -35.59 19.17 -26.74
CA GLY A 412 -36.76 19.55 -27.53
C GLY A 412 -37.79 18.42 -27.58
N GLN A 413 -39.08 18.76 -27.59
CA GLN A 413 -40.15 17.77 -27.66
C GLN A 413 -40.05 16.86 -28.91
N ASP A 414 -39.63 17.40 -30.05
CA ASP A 414 -39.46 16.63 -31.30
C ASP A 414 -38.45 15.47 -31.13
N ALA A 415 -37.38 15.70 -30.38
CA ALA A 415 -36.38 14.67 -30.10
C ALA A 415 -36.96 13.56 -29.22
N LEU A 416 -37.77 13.91 -28.21
CA LEU A 416 -38.49 12.95 -27.38
C LEU A 416 -39.47 12.11 -28.22
N ARG A 417 -40.22 12.74 -29.12
CA ARG A 417 -41.14 12.04 -30.04
C ARG A 417 -40.41 11.10 -30.99
N ALA A 418 -39.22 11.48 -31.47
CA ALA A 418 -38.41 10.62 -32.34
C ALA A 418 -37.97 9.33 -31.63
N VAL A 419 -37.59 9.40 -30.35
CA VAL A 419 -37.27 8.21 -29.54
C VAL A 419 -38.50 7.33 -29.37
N LEU A 420 -39.63 7.92 -28.98
CA LEU A 420 -40.89 7.19 -28.82
C LEU A 420 -41.31 6.49 -30.14
N ALA A 421 -41.18 7.16 -31.28
CA ALA A 421 -41.44 6.56 -32.60
C ALA A 421 -40.50 5.37 -32.90
N GLY A 422 -39.22 5.48 -32.56
CA GLY A 422 -38.25 4.39 -32.69
C GLY A 422 -38.64 3.18 -31.84
N ASN A 423 -39.04 3.41 -30.60
CA ASN A 423 -39.50 2.36 -29.69
C ASN A 423 -40.82 1.72 -30.17
N ILE A 424 -41.77 2.50 -30.69
CA ILE A 424 -43.00 1.99 -31.33
C ILE A 424 -42.64 1.09 -32.52
N SER A 425 -41.69 1.51 -33.36
CA SER A 425 -41.25 0.72 -34.52
C SER A 425 -40.62 -0.61 -34.10
N LEU A 426 -39.72 -0.59 -33.10
CA LEU A 426 -39.10 -1.79 -32.54
C LEU A 426 -40.16 -2.72 -31.92
N ALA A 427 -41.05 -2.19 -31.08
CA ALA A 427 -42.12 -2.93 -30.46
C ALA A 427 -43.06 -3.56 -31.49
N THR A 428 -43.44 -2.82 -32.54
CA THR A 428 -44.29 -3.33 -33.63
C THR A 428 -43.60 -4.45 -34.40
N THR A 429 -42.30 -4.33 -34.62
CA THR A 429 -41.49 -5.38 -35.27
C THR A 429 -41.43 -6.65 -34.42
N LEU A 430 -41.20 -6.51 -33.11
CA LEU A 430 -41.18 -7.62 -32.15
C LEU A 430 -42.56 -8.27 -31.96
N TYR A 431 -43.62 -7.48 -32.03
CA TYR A 431 -45.01 -7.95 -31.93
C TYR A 431 -45.38 -8.85 -33.12
N GLY A 432 -44.93 -8.52 -34.33
CA GLY A 432 -45.09 -9.37 -35.51
C GLY A 432 -46.56 -9.70 -35.80
N ASP A 433 -46.90 -11.00 -35.78
CA ASP A 433 -48.26 -11.52 -35.99
C ASP A 433 -49.11 -11.61 -34.70
N GLY A 434 -48.55 -11.22 -33.55
CA GLY A 434 -49.22 -11.22 -32.24
C GLY A 434 -49.25 -12.58 -31.55
N THR A 435 -48.41 -13.53 -31.94
CA THR A 435 -48.41 -14.90 -31.39
C THR A 435 -47.49 -15.14 -30.18
N GLY A 436 -46.66 -14.17 -29.79
CA GLY A 436 -45.72 -14.29 -28.66
C GLY A 436 -46.38 -14.23 -27.27
N ASN A 437 -45.70 -14.76 -26.26
CA ASN A 437 -46.06 -14.59 -24.85
C ASN A 437 -46.08 -13.10 -24.50
N GLU A 438 -47.08 -12.67 -23.72
CA GLU A 438 -47.33 -11.26 -23.39
C GLU A 438 -47.61 -10.33 -24.60
N ALA A 439 -47.92 -10.88 -25.78
CA ALA A 439 -48.25 -10.08 -26.97
C ALA A 439 -49.39 -9.07 -26.73
N ALA A 440 -50.40 -9.42 -25.91
CA ALA A 440 -51.47 -8.50 -25.56
C ALA A 440 -50.97 -7.27 -24.77
N MET A 441 -50.01 -7.46 -23.85
CA MET A 441 -49.40 -6.35 -23.11
C MET A 441 -48.52 -5.48 -24.01
N LEU A 442 -47.73 -6.10 -24.89
CA LEU A 442 -46.94 -5.37 -25.87
C LEU A 442 -47.84 -4.56 -26.82
N LYS A 443 -48.96 -5.14 -27.27
CA LYS A 443 -49.93 -4.45 -28.12
C LYS A 443 -50.58 -3.26 -27.44
N ASP A 444 -51.03 -3.42 -26.19
CA ASP A 444 -51.60 -2.34 -25.40
C ASP A 444 -50.58 -1.20 -25.18
N ALA A 445 -49.33 -1.53 -24.86
CA ALA A 445 -48.26 -0.54 -24.74
C ALA A 445 -47.96 0.17 -26.07
N ILE A 446 -47.96 -0.54 -27.19
CA ILE A 446 -47.82 0.06 -28.54
C ILE A 446 -48.98 1.03 -28.80
N ASP A 447 -50.22 0.65 -28.52
CA ASP A 447 -51.40 1.49 -28.77
C ASP A 447 -51.42 2.75 -27.89
N GLN A 448 -51.03 2.61 -26.61
CA GLN A 448 -50.88 3.74 -25.69
C GLN A 448 -49.73 4.66 -26.12
N ALA A 449 -48.59 4.10 -26.53
CA ALA A 449 -47.48 4.85 -27.07
C ALA A 449 -47.85 5.61 -28.34
N GLN A 450 -48.59 4.97 -29.25
CA GLN A 450 -49.10 5.59 -30.47
C GLN A 450 -50.08 6.72 -30.14
N THR A 451 -50.96 6.54 -29.15
CA THR A 451 -51.88 7.58 -28.69
C THR A 451 -51.15 8.82 -28.15
N VAL A 452 -50.08 8.63 -27.37
CA VAL A 452 -49.23 9.72 -26.88
C VAL A 452 -48.47 10.38 -28.02
N TYR A 453 -47.94 9.58 -28.94
CA TYR A 453 -47.20 10.06 -30.11
C TYR A 453 -48.06 10.91 -31.05
N ASP A 454 -49.31 10.52 -31.30
CA ASP A 454 -50.24 11.22 -32.19
C ASP A 454 -50.89 12.45 -31.55
N ASN A 455 -50.85 12.59 -30.22
CA ASN A 455 -51.42 13.74 -29.52
C ASN A 455 -50.47 14.96 -29.60
N PRO A 456 -50.83 16.04 -30.34
CA PRO A 456 -49.99 17.23 -30.45
C PRO A 456 -49.84 18.00 -29.14
N GLU A 457 -50.75 17.82 -28.19
CA GLU A 457 -50.75 18.48 -26.88
C GLU A 457 -50.08 17.63 -25.78
N ALA A 458 -49.47 16.49 -26.13
CA ALA A 458 -48.78 15.65 -25.16
C ALA A 458 -47.61 16.43 -24.50
N THR A 459 -47.51 16.33 -23.17
CA THR A 459 -46.41 16.95 -22.41
C THR A 459 -45.11 16.18 -22.61
N ASN A 460 -43.96 16.85 -22.42
CA ASN A 460 -42.66 16.19 -22.49
C ASN A 460 -42.56 15.00 -21.52
N ALA A 461 -43.04 15.18 -20.28
CA ALA A 461 -43.19 14.11 -19.28
C ALA A 461 -43.97 12.88 -19.80
N ALA A 462 -45.10 13.11 -20.49
CA ALA A 462 -45.93 12.01 -21.01
C ALA A 462 -45.21 11.26 -22.14
N ILE A 463 -44.49 11.97 -23.01
CA ILE A 463 -43.74 11.37 -24.13
C ILE A 463 -42.55 10.55 -23.61
N SER A 464 -41.73 11.12 -22.73
CA SER A 464 -40.57 10.42 -22.16
C SER A 464 -40.99 9.24 -21.29
N GLY A 465 -41.97 9.43 -20.39
CA GLY A 465 -42.48 8.36 -19.53
C GLY A 465 -43.13 7.21 -20.30
N MET A 466 -43.82 7.50 -21.41
CA MET A 466 -44.36 6.46 -22.29
C MET A 466 -43.26 5.72 -23.06
N SER A 467 -42.19 6.41 -23.45
CA SER A 467 -41.02 5.79 -24.07
C SER A 467 -40.32 4.81 -23.12
N GLU A 468 -40.16 5.17 -21.85
CA GLU A 468 -39.65 4.29 -20.80
C GLU A 468 -40.57 3.09 -20.57
N THR A 469 -41.87 3.35 -20.39
CA THR A 469 -42.90 2.30 -20.23
C THR A 469 -42.87 1.29 -21.38
N LEU A 470 -42.79 1.76 -22.63
CA LEU A 470 -42.73 0.89 -23.79
C LEU A 470 -41.42 0.08 -23.83
N THR A 471 -40.30 0.68 -23.44
CA THR A 471 -38.99 -0.01 -23.35
C THR A 471 -39.03 -1.13 -22.32
N GLU A 472 -39.61 -0.90 -21.14
CA GLU A 472 -39.80 -1.93 -20.12
C GLU A 472 -40.67 -3.08 -20.62
N VAL A 473 -41.77 -2.78 -21.32
CA VAL A 473 -42.66 -3.79 -21.89
C VAL A 473 -41.99 -4.56 -23.04
N ILE A 474 -41.17 -3.90 -23.86
CA ILE A 474 -40.33 -4.56 -24.89
C ILE A 474 -39.41 -5.59 -24.23
N GLU A 475 -38.66 -5.20 -23.19
CA GLU A 475 -37.73 -6.11 -22.52
C GLU A 475 -38.46 -7.26 -21.81
N ARG A 476 -39.61 -6.98 -21.20
CA ARG A 476 -40.48 -8.00 -20.60
C ARG A 476 -40.96 -9.02 -21.65
N TYR A 477 -41.44 -8.53 -22.79
CA TYR A 477 -41.86 -9.38 -23.92
C TYR A 477 -40.69 -10.21 -24.47
N ARG A 478 -39.51 -9.60 -24.66
CA ARG A 478 -38.31 -10.31 -25.13
C ARG A 478 -37.94 -11.44 -24.17
N LYS A 479 -37.94 -11.18 -22.85
CA LYS A 479 -37.66 -12.20 -21.83
C LYS A 479 -38.70 -13.31 -21.81
N ALA A 480 -39.99 -12.98 -21.91
CA ALA A 480 -41.08 -13.96 -21.94
C ALA A 480 -41.06 -14.88 -23.17
N ASN A 481 -40.38 -14.46 -24.25
CA ASN A 481 -40.23 -15.20 -25.50
C ASN A 481 -38.79 -15.70 -25.74
N ALA A 482 -37.91 -15.55 -24.76
CA ALA A 482 -36.54 -16.05 -24.84
C ALA A 482 -36.54 -17.58 -24.80
N SER A 483 -35.72 -18.20 -25.65
CA SER A 483 -35.55 -19.67 -25.71
C SER A 483 -34.20 -20.02 -26.29
N GLU A 484 -33.83 -21.31 -26.33
CA GLU A 484 -32.57 -21.74 -26.94
C GLU A 484 -32.45 -21.36 -28.43
N THR A 485 -33.58 -21.32 -29.14
CA THR A 485 -33.65 -20.92 -30.55
C THR A 485 -33.88 -19.42 -30.75
N ASN A 486 -34.24 -18.69 -29.69
CA ASN A 486 -34.43 -17.25 -29.67
C ASN A 486 -33.77 -16.62 -28.42
N PRO A 487 -32.43 -16.68 -28.31
CA PRO A 487 -31.71 -16.16 -27.15
C PRO A 487 -31.66 -14.63 -27.15
N ILE A 488 -31.56 -14.02 -25.97
CA ILE A 488 -31.16 -12.62 -25.79
C ILE A 488 -29.66 -12.60 -25.47
N ASP A 489 -28.88 -11.82 -26.22
CA ASP A 489 -27.44 -11.68 -25.98
C ASP A 489 -27.17 -10.85 -24.72
N TYR A 490 -26.52 -11.47 -23.74
CA TYR A 490 -26.13 -10.90 -22.44
C TYR A 490 -24.60 -10.84 -22.32
N THR A 491 -23.85 -10.99 -23.41
CA THR A 491 -22.38 -11.06 -23.39
C THR A 491 -21.73 -9.82 -22.78
N SER A 492 -22.35 -8.64 -22.88
CA SER A 492 -21.85 -7.40 -22.27
C SER A 492 -21.86 -7.40 -20.74
N TRP A 493 -22.48 -8.38 -20.09
CA TRP A 493 -22.38 -8.59 -18.64
C TRP A 493 -21.07 -9.28 -18.24
N ILE A 494 -20.38 -9.92 -19.18
CA ILE A 494 -19.06 -10.48 -18.95
C ILE A 494 -18.04 -9.37 -19.18
N THR A 495 -17.23 -9.06 -18.17
CA THR A 495 -16.11 -8.13 -18.33
C THR A 495 -15.01 -8.81 -19.12
N ASN A 496 -14.50 -8.12 -20.16
CA ASN A 496 -13.38 -8.60 -20.97
C ASN A 496 -13.56 -10.05 -21.47
N PRO A 497 -14.66 -10.36 -22.21
CA PRO A 497 -15.06 -11.72 -22.56
C PRO A 497 -14.10 -12.45 -23.51
N SER A 498 -13.16 -11.75 -24.13
CA SER A 498 -12.14 -12.30 -25.03
C SER A 498 -10.71 -11.89 -24.67
N PHE A 499 -10.48 -11.48 -23.42
CA PHE A 499 -9.14 -11.18 -22.89
C PHE A 499 -8.32 -10.10 -23.62
N GLU A 500 -8.97 -9.26 -24.43
CA GLU A 500 -8.31 -8.17 -25.17
C GLU A 500 -7.72 -7.10 -24.23
N ASP A 501 -8.26 -7.00 -23.01
CA ASP A 501 -7.72 -6.19 -21.92
C ASP A 501 -6.92 -7.04 -20.90
N GLY A 502 -6.21 -8.07 -21.36
CA GLY A 502 -5.45 -8.97 -20.50
C GLY A 502 -6.37 -9.83 -19.62
N THR A 503 -6.09 -9.89 -18.32
CA THR A 503 -6.89 -10.66 -17.35
C THR A 503 -7.87 -9.79 -16.55
N GLU A 504 -8.14 -8.56 -17.00
CA GLU A 504 -9.03 -7.64 -16.28
C GLU A 504 -10.41 -8.25 -16.07
N GLY A 505 -10.92 -8.22 -14.83
CA GLY A 505 -12.19 -8.84 -14.44
C GLY A 505 -12.14 -10.37 -14.26
N TRP A 506 -10.98 -11.02 -14.39
CA TRP A 506 -10.85 -12.48 -14.24
C TRP A 506 -9.86 -12.87 -13.13
N THR A 507 -10.23 -13.86 -12.32
CA THR A 507 -9.31 -14.57 -11.42
C THR A 507 -8.64 -15.69 -12.21
N VAL A 508 -7.31 -15.66 -12.25
CA VAL A 508 -6.50 -16.59 -13.04
C VAL A 508 -5.51 -17.30 -12.12
N ASP A 509 -5.46 -18.63 -12.22
CA ASP A 509 -4.45 -19.45 -11.56
C ASP A 509 -3.85 -20.45 -12.56
N GLY A 510 -2.52 -20.54 -12.62
CA GLY A 510 -1.85 -21.49 -13.49
C GLY A 510 -2.06 -21.31 -15.01
N MET A 511 -2.68 -20.23 -15.50
CA MET A 511 -2.81 -19.93 -16.93
C MET A 511 -2.22 -18.55 -17.26
N GLY A 512 -1.85 -18.31 -18.53
CA GLY A 512 -1.29 -17.03 -18.99
C GLY A 512 -1.85 -16.59 -20.34
N THR A 513 -1.77 -15.29 -20.64
CA THR A 513 -2.25 -14.72 -21.91
C THR A 513 -1.30 -15.00 -23.07
N GLN A 514 -1.83 -15.11 -24.29
CA GLN A 514 -1.08 -15.34 -25.53
C GLN A 514 -1.62 -14.51 -26.68
N GLY A 515 -0.73 -13.84 -27.42
CA GLY A 515 -1.09 -13.02 -28.60
C GLY A 515 -0.95 -13.73 -29.96
N ASN A 516 -0.40 -14.94 -29.98
CA ASN A 516 -0.09 -15.66 -31.21
C ASN A 516 -1.35 -16.31 -31.85
N SER A 517 -1.23 -16.90 -33.05
CA SER A 517 -2.37 -17.47 -33.79
C SER A 517 -2.52 -19.00 -33.66
N SER A 518 -1.88 -19.61 -32.66
CA SER A 518 -1.85 -21.07 -32.50
C SER A 518 -3.19 -21.65 -32.03
N PHE A 519 -3.96 -20.86 -31.26
CA PHE A 519 -5.35 -21.16 -30.95
C PHE A 519 -6.30 -20.51 -31.97
N SER A 520 -6.76 -21.31 -32.93
CA SER A 520 -7.51 -20.84 -34.10
C SER A 520 -8.94 -20.37 -33.82
N LEU A 521 -9.44 -20.51 -32.59
CA LEU A 521 -10.81 -20.15 -32.20
C LEU A 521 -10.89 -18.85 -31.40
N LYS A 522 -9.75 -18.14 -31.27
CA LYS A 522 -9.70 -16.88 -30.54
C LYS A 522 -10.56 -15.79 -31.20
N ALA A 523 -11.11 -14.89 -30.41
CA ALA A 523 -11.80 -13.69 -30.87
C ALA A 523 -10.93 -12.48 -30.52
N GLY A 524 -10.46 -11.77 -31.54
CA GLY A 524 -9.47 -10.70 -31.35
C GLY A 524 -8.04 -11.23 -31.40
N ASN A 525 -7.17 -10.65 -30.58
CA ASN A 525 -5.74 -10.89 -30.62
C ASN A 525 -5.24 -11.77 -29.46
N ILE A 526 -5.94 -11.83 -28.32
CA ILE A 526 -5.47 -12.46 -27.09
C ILE A 526 -6.29 -13.71 -26.78
N TYR A 527 -5.69 -14.71 -26.13
CA TYR A 527 -6.39 -15.85 -25.53
C TYR A 527 -5.65 -16.36 -24.29
N MET A 528 -6.29 -17.17 -23.45
CA MET A 528 -5.67 -17.78 -22.26
C MET A 528 -5.11 -19.17 -22.56
N GLU A 529 -3.92 -19.49 -22.04
CA GLU A 529 -3.18 -20.71 -22.32
C GLU A 529 -2.48 -21.29 -21.09
N ARG A 530 -2.37 -22.62 -21.07
CA ARG A 530 -1.31 -23.34 -20.35
C ARG A 530 -0.75 -24.44 -21.25
N TRP A 531 0.57 -24.49 -21.41
CA TRP A 531 1.23 -25.41 -22.35
C TRP A 531 2.49 -26.03 -21.76
N VAL A 532 2.70 -27.32 -22.01
CA VAL A 532 3.95 -28.06 -21.75
C VAL A 532 4.32 -28.93 -22.95
N SER A 533 5.56 -29.38 -23.02
CA SER A 533 6.04 -30.26 -24.11
C SER A 533 5.17 -31.49 -24.32
N LYS A 534 4.93 -31.84 -25.59
CA LYS A 534 4.20 -33.05 -26.01
C LYS A 534 4.65 -34.32 -25.27
N GLY A 535 3.70 -35.18 -24.95
CA GLY A 535 3.89 -36.37 -24.11
C GLY A 535 3.78 -36.11 -22.60
N SER A 536 3.80 -34.84 -22.16
CA SER A 536 3.59 -34.44 -20.76
C SER A 536 2.12 -34.12 -20.46
N LYS A 537 1.81 -33.94 -19.17
CA LYS A 537 0.52 -33.46 -18.67
C LYS A 537 0.70 -32.07 -18.06
N VAL A 538 -0.16 -31.14 -18.43
CA VAL A 538 -0.02 -29.73 -18.04
C VAL A 538 -0.41 -29.46 -16.57
N GLY A 539 -1.24 -30.32 -15.99
CA GLY A 539 -1.72 -30.19 -14.60
C GLY A 539 -2.87 -29.18 -14.45
N ASP A 540 -2.94 -28.56 -13.28
CA ASP A 540 -4.07 -27.72 -12.87
C ASP A 540 -3.97 -26.29 -13.43
N GLY A 541 -5.11 -25.62 -13.55
CA GLY A 541 -5.21 -24.21 -13.93
C GLY A 541 -6.65 -23.73 -14.03
N SER A 542 -6.89 -22.42 -13.91
CA SER A 542 -8.23 -21.83 -13.95
C SER A 542 -8.25 -20.40 -14.47
N VAL A 543 -9.39 -20.02 -15.05
CA VAL A 543 -9.77 -18.66 -15.43
C VAL A 543 -11.25 -18.48 -15.13
N VAL A 544 -11.59 -17.68 -14.11
CA VAL A 544 -12.95 -17.58 -13.56
C VAL A 544 -13.36 -16.12 -13.33
N GLN A 545 -14.63 -15.78 -13.57
CA GLN A 545 -15.22 -14.47 -13.31
C GLN A 545 -16.55 -14.62 -12.56
N THR A 546 -16.82 -13.69 -11.63
CA THR A 546 -18.16 -13.51 -11.06
C THR A 546 -18.89 -12.44 -11.87
N VAL A 547 -19.89 -12.83 -12.63
CA VAL A 547 -20.80 -11.94 -13.35
C VAL A 547 -21.81 -11.38 -12.35
N LYS A 548 -21.75 -10.06 -12.12
CA LYS A 548 -22.58 -9.35 -11.14
C LYS A 548 -23.95 -8.98 -11.71
N ASP A 549 -24.94 -8.91 -10.82
CA ASP A 549 -26.31 -8.46 -11.11
C ASP A 549 -26.96 -9.21 -12.29
N LEU A 550 -26.61 -10.49 -12.46
CA LEU A 550 -27.19 -11.36 -13.46
C LEU A 550 -28.59 -11.81 -12.98
N PRO A 551 -29.67 -11.51 -13.73
CA PRO A 551 -31.01 -11.88 -13.31
C PRO A 551 -31.22 -13.39 -13.13
N VAL A 552 -32.24 -13.76 -12.35
CA VAL A 552 -32.69 -15.16 -12.27
C VAL A 552 -33.20 -15.64 -13.62
N GLY A 553 -32.88 -16.90 -13.95
CA GLY A 553 -33.30 -17.53 -15.20
C GLY A 553 -32.28 -18.52 -15.74
N LYS A 554 -32.50 -18.97 -16.96
CA LYS A 554 -31.72 -19.98 -17.64
C LYS A 554 -30.88 -19.33 -18.73
N TYR A 555 -29.61 -19.76 -18.81
CA TYR A 555 -28.61 -19.14 -19.65
C TYR A 555 -27.84 -20.18 -20.45
N GLN A 556 -27.31 -19.77 -21.60
CA GLN A 556 -26.29 -20.49 -22.35
C GLN A 556 -24.97 -19.72 -22.31
N LEU A 557 -23.93 -20.37 -21.80
CA LEU A 557 -22.55 -19.91 -21.88
C LEU A 557 -21.85 -20.61 -23.05
N LYS A 558 -21.29 -19.84 -23.98
CA LYS A 558 -20.50 -20.35 -25.10
C LYS A 558 -19.06 -19.93 -24.93
N VAL A 559 -18.13 -20.88 -25.03
CA VAL A 559 -16.69 -20.64 -24.84
C VAL A 559 -15.91 -21.36 -25.91
N ALA A 560 -14.94 -20.69 -26.54
CA ALA A 560 -13.94 -21.36 -27.36
C ALA A 560 -12.90 -21.98 -26.44
N ALA A 561 -12.72 -23.30 -26.46
CA ALA A 561 -11.78 -23.94 -25.54
C ALA A 561 -11.10 -25.18 -26.14
N GLN A 562 -10.01 -25.61 -25.51
CA GLN A 562 -9.33 -26.86 -25.82
C GLN A 562 -8.65 -27.51 -24.60
N ASN A 563 -8.52 -28.83 -24.69
CA ASN A 563 -7.63 -29.66 -23.90
C ASN A 563 -7.16 -30.77 -24.83
N ILE A 564 -5.91 -30.70 -25.29
CA ILE A 564 -5.39 -31.61 -26.31
C ILE A 564 -4.02 -32.16 -25.92
N GLN A 565 -3.69 -33.32 -26.50
CA GLN A 565 -2.32 -33.83 -26.56
C GLN A 565 -1.84 -33.70 -28.02
N GLU A 566 -0.81 -32.91 -28.27
CA GLU A 566 -0.40 -32.54 -29.64
C GLU A 566 0.10 -33.73 -30.47
N ASP A 567 0.74 -34.73 -29.84
CA ASP A 567 1.23 -35.94 -30.53
C ASP A 567 0.11 -36.94 -30.88
N THR A 568 -1.06 -36.78 -30.27
CA THR A 568 -2.23 -37.67 -30.40
C THR A 568 -3.51 -36.83 -30.39
N SER A 569 -3.58 -35.79 -31.23
CA SER A 569 -4.64 -34.77 -31.21
C SER A 569 -6.06 -35.29 -31.43
N SER A 570 -6.23 -36.51 -31.95
CA SER A 570 -7.52 -37.21 -32.06
C SER A 570 -7.99 -37.88 -30.77
N ARG A 571 -7.10 -38.05 -29.77
CA ARG A 571 -7.42 -38.69 -28.48
C ARG A 571 -8.06 -37.67 -27.54
N LEU A 572 -9.25 -37.98 -27.05
CA LEU A 572 -9.96 -37.16 -26.07
C LEU A 572 -9.17 -37.06 -24.76
N GLN A 573 -8.99 -35.83 -24.28
CA GLN A 573 -8.35 -35.54 -22.99
C GLN A 573 -9.39 -35.40 -21.87
N ASN A 574 -8.93 -35.50 -20.62
CA ASN A 574 -9.76 -35.33 -19.41
C ASN A 574 -9.15 -34.25 -18.51
N GLY A 575 -9.88 -33.85 -17.46
CA GLY A 575 -9.39 -32.93 -16.44
C GLY A 575 -9.51 -31.44 -16.80
N ALA A 576 -10.44 -31.07 -17.69
CA ALA A 576 -10.75 -29.68 -18.01
C ALA A 576 -12.25 -29.49 -18.27
N TRP A 577 -12.80 -28.35 -17.84
CA TRP A 577 -14.23 -28.03 -17.86
C TRP A 577 -14.49 -26.55 -18.13
N ILE A 578 -15.56 -26.26 -18.86
CA ILE A 578 -16.28 -24.98 -18.74
C ILE A 578 -17.20 -25.10 -17.55
N VAL A 579 -17.26 -24.07 -16.70
CA VAL A 579 -18.07 -24.05 -15.49
C VAL A 579 -19.01 -22.84 -15.47
N ALA A 580 -20.19 -23.03 -14.91
CA ALA A 580 -21.16 -21.97 -14.61
C ALA A 580 -21.97 -22.39 -13.37
N ASN A 581 -21.76 -21.72 -12.23
CA ASN A 581 -22.33 -22.12 -10.94
C ASN A 581 -22.09 -23.61 -10.63
N LEU A 582 -23.15 -24.41 -10.45
CA LEU A 582 -23.07 -25.86 -10.21
C LEU A 582 -22.97 -26.71 -11.50
N ASP A 583 -23.03 -26.07 -12.66
CA ASP A 583 -23.04 -26.73 -13.96
C ASP A 583 -21.64 -26.74 -14.60
N SER A 584 -21.33 -27.83 -15.30
CA SER A 584 -20.05 -27.95 -15.99
C SER A 584 -20.16 -28.74 -17.29
N GLN A 585 -19.29 -28.42 -18.24
CA GLN A 585 -19.15 -29.11 -19.51
C GLN A 585 -17.68 -29.49 -19.73
N LYS A 586 -17.41 -30.79 -19.86
CA LYS A 586 -16.05 -31.30 -20.12
C LYS A 586 -15.48 -30.74 -21.42
N VAL A 587 -14.22 -30.31 -21.36
CA VAL A 587 -13.40 -29.89 -22.50
C VAL A 587 -12.40 -31.01 -22.81
N THR A 588 -12.53 -31.59 -24.01
CA THR A 588 -11.77 -32.80 -24.40
C THR A 588 -11.03 -32.66 -25.73
N THR A 589 -11.33 -31.61 -26.49
CA THR A 589 -10.76 -31.29 -27.81
C THR A 589 -10.92 -29.79 -28.11
N ARG A 590 -10.35 -29.30 -29.21
CA ARG A 590 -10.50 -27.91 -29.67
C ARG A 590 -11.84 -27.72 -30.38
N LYS A 591 -12.76 -26.96 -29.78
CA LYS A 591 -14.02 -26.53 -30.39
C LYS A 591 -14.67 -25.40 -29.58
N GLN A 592 -15.78 -24.88 -30.08
CA GLN A 592 -16.69 -24.09 -29.26
C GLN A 592 -17.57 -25.01 -28.41
N TYR A 593 -17.59 -24.77 -27.11
CA TYR A 593 -18.42 -25.46 -26.14
C TYR A 593 -19.62 -24.60 -25.78
N THR A 594 -20.75 -25.25 -25.51
CA THR A 594 -21.96 -24.63 -24.98
C THR A 594 -22.30 -25.31 -23.66
N LEU A 595 -22.53 -24.52 -22.62
CA LEU A 595 -23.00 -24.96 -21.32
C LEU A 595 -24.33 -24.25 -21.02
N THR A 596 -25.38 -25.02 -20.75
CA THR A 596 -26.64 -24.47 -20.26
C THR A 596 -26.65 -24.54 -18.74
N PHE A 597 -27.01 -23.45 -18.06
CA PHE A 597 -27.10 -23.40 -16.61
C PHE A 597 -28.30 -22.57 -16.15
N THR A 598 -28.76 -22.80 -14.93
CA THR A 598 -29.82 -22.03 -14.29
C THR A 598 -29.24 -21.18 -13.18
N ASN A 599 -29.45 -19.86 -13.27
CA ASN A 599 -29.10 -18.91 -12.24
C ASN A 599 -30.34 -18.61 -11.38
N ILE A 600 -30.20 -18.80 -10.07
CA ILE A 600 -31.23 -18.45 -9.07
C ILE A 600 -30.74 -17.36 -8.11
N GLU A 601 -29.50 -16.92 -8.23
CA GLU A 601 -28.88 -15.87 -7.41
C GLU A 601 -28.73 -14.56 -8.20
N ASN A 602 -28.27 -13.49 -7.55
CA ASN A 602 -27.97 -12.22 -8.22
C ASN A 602 -26.64 -12.26 -9.00
N ASP A 603 -25.75 -13.19 -8.66
CA ASP A 603 -24.44 -13.33 -9.28
C ASP A 603 -24.32 -14.72 -9.91
N ALA A 604 -23.51 -14.85 -10.96
CA ALA A 604 -23.12 -16.14 -11.51
C ALA A 604 -21.61 -16.26 -11.65
N ILE A 605 -21.05 -17.39 -11.23
CA ILE A 605 -19.63 -17.69 -11.40
C ILE A 605 -19.47 -18.48 -12.69
N ILE A 606 -18.70 -17.96 -13.65
CA ILE A 606 -18.42 -18.63 -14.94
C ILE A 606 -16.91 -18.78 -15.14
N GLY A 607 -16.49 -19.78 -15.92
CA GLY A 607 -15.07 -19.90 -16.24
C GLY A 607 -14.63 -21.17 -16.96
N PHE A 608 -13.31 -21.33 -17.00
CA PHE A 608 -12.59 -22.53 -17.42
C PHE A 608 -11.79 -23.07 -16.22
N LEU A 609 -11.97 -24.34 -15.89
CA LEU A 609 -11.28 -25.01 -14.78
C LEU A 609 -10.57 -26.27 -15.29
N ALA A 610 -9.36 -26.50 -14.84
CA ALA A 610 -8.57 -27.68 -15.12
C ALA A 610 -8.00 -28.26 -13.82
N GLU A 611 -8.28 -29.55 -13.59
CA GLU A 611 -7.84 -30.33 -12.43
C GLU A 611 -7.36 -31.69 -12.94
N GLY A 612 -6.07 -31.98 -12.77
CA GLY A 612 -5.43 -33.18 -13.25
C GLY A 612 -5.46 -33.33 -14.78
N ALA A 613 -5.40 -32.22 -15.52
CA ALA A 613 -5.60 -32.22 -16.97
C ALA A 613 -4.59 -33.14 -17.68
N THR A 614 -5.10 -34.01 -18.55
CA THR A 614 -4.29 -35.06 -19.20
C THR A 614 -3.63 -34.60 -20.50
N GLY A 615 -4.10 -33.50 -21.09
CA GLY A 615 -3.49 -32.88 -22.25
C GLY A 615 -2.19 -32.15 -21.89
N ASN A 616 -1.38 -31.88 -22.91
CA ASN A 616 -0.21 -31.03 -22.77
C ASN A 616 -0.54 -29.54 -23.05
N TRP A 617 -1.73 -29.26 -23.58
CA TRP A 617 -2.13 -27.92 -23.99
C TRP A 617 -3.60 -27.59 -23.69
N LEU A 618 -3.81 -26.59 -22.85
CA LEU A 618 -5.10 -25.98 -22.51
C LEU A 618 -5.19 -24.58 -23.13
N SER A 619 -6.37 -24.22 -23.62
CA SER A 619 -6.65 -22.83 -23.99
C SER A 619 -8.14 -22.51 -23.86
N CYS A 620 -8.48 -21.25 -23.57
CA CYS A 620 -9.84 -20.75 -23.62
C CYS A 620 -9.91 -19.29 -24.07
N ASP A 621 -11.03 -18.92 -24.71
CA ASP A 621 -11.34 -17.57 -25.19
C ASP A 621 -12.83 -17.40 -25.54
N ASN A 622 -13.24 -16.18 -25.89
CA ASN A 622 -14.51 -15.85 -26.55
C ASN A 622 -15.74 -16.34 -25.79
N PHE A 623 -15.80 -15.96 -24.51
CA PHE A 623 -16.93 -16.20 -23.62
C PHE A 623 -18.13 -15.36 -24.06
N ARG A 624 -19.26 -16.00 -24.32
CA ARG A 624 -20.52 -15.35 -24.72
C ARG A 624 -21.67 -15.87 -23.87
N LEU A 625 -22.50 -14.97 -23.38
CA LEU A 625 -23.61 -15.28 -22.49
C LEU A 625 -24.93 -14.95 -23.15
N TYR A 626 -25.88 -15.88 -23.06
CA TYR A 626 -27.20 -15.73 -23.66
C TYR A 626 -28.29 -16.08 -22.65
N TYR A 627 -29.25 -15.18 -22.44
CA TYR A 627 -30.48 -15.48 -21.69
C TYR A 627 -31.45 -16.26 -22.59
N ILE A 628 -31.94 -17.39 -22.11
CA ILE A 628 -32.80 -18.32 -22.88
C ILE A 628 -34.13 -18.62 -22.17
N GLY A 629 -34.57 -17.75 -21.25
CA GLY A 629 -35.82 -17.91 -20.51
C GLY A 629 -35.62 -18.64 -19.18
N GLY A 630 -36.48 -19.63 -18.89
CA GLY A 630 -36.46 -20.43 -17.66
C GLY A 630 -37.83 -20.44 -16.98
N THR A 631 -38.33 -21.64 -16.63
CA THR A 631 -39.59 -21.78 -15.90
C THR A 631 -39.37 -21.81 -14.40
N ASP A 632 -40.42 -21.56 -13.61
CA ASP A 632 -40.36 -21.74 -12.16
C ASP A 632 -39.88 -23.16 -11.78
N GLU A 633 -40.27 -24.19 -12.53
CA GLU A 633 -39.75 -25.56 -12.38
C GLU A 633 -38.24 -25.66 -12.58
N ASP A 634 -37.64 -24.98 -13.57
CA ASP A 634 -36.18 -24.93 -13.75
C ASP A 634 -35.51 -24.33 -12.51
N LEU A 635 -36.07 -23.25 -11.96
CA LEU A 635 -35.53 -22.54 -10.80
C LEU A 635 -35.63 -23.42 -9.53
N TYR A 636 -36.76 -24.07 -9.29
CA TYR A 636 -36.92 -25.01 -8.18
C TYR A 636 -36.06 -26.27 -8.30
N ALA A 637 -35.83 -26.75 -9.52
CA ALA A 637 -34.89 -27.85 -9.76
C ALA A 637 -33.46 -27.43 -9.39
N GLN A 638 -33.06 -26.19 -9.71
CA GLN A 638 -31.77 -25.66 -9.30
C GLN A 638 -31.67 -25.51 -7.78
N LEU A 639 -32.70 -24.99 -7.10
CA LEU A 639 -32.73 -24.90 -5.64
C LEU A 639 -32.57 -26.29 -4.98
N GLN A 640 -33.20 -27.33 -5.54
CA GLN A 640 -33.01 -28.70 -5.05
C GLN A 640 -31.54 -29.14 -5.12
N ARG A 641 -30.82 -28.79 -6.20
CA ARG A 641 -29.38 -29.12 -6.30
C ARG A 641 -28.54 -28.43 -5.24
N TYR A 642 -28.89 -27.20 -4.85
CA TYR A 642 -28.25 -26.51 -3.73
C TYR A 642 -28.54 -27.23 -2.40
N MET A 643 -29.77 -27.69 -2.20
CA MET A 643 -30.14 -28.50 -1.03
C MET A 643 -29.40 -29.83 -0.99
N ASP A 644 -29.26 -30.52 -2.13
CA ASP A 644 -28.53 -31.80 -2.20
C ASP A 644 -27.04 -31.60 -1.89
N ASN A 645 -26.44 -30.51 -2.41
CA ASN A 645 -25.05 -30.15 -2.13
C ASN A 645 -24.83 -29.81 -0.64
N GLY A 646 -25.71 -29.03 -0.02
CA GLY A 646 -25.64 -28.76 1.42
C GLY A 646 -25.91 -30.02 2.27
N GLY A 647 -26.92 -30.79 1.89
CA GLY A 647 -27.41 -31.96 2.62
C GLY A 647 -26.37 -33.07 2.78
N GLN A 648 -25.40 -33.20 1.87
CA GLN A 648 -24.33 -34.20 1.99
C GLN A 648 -23.45 -34.01 3.23
N TYR A 649 -23.33 -32.78 3.73
CA TYR A 649 -22.49 -32.47 4.89
C TYR A 649 -23.20 -32.72 6.23
N ILE A 650 -24.53 -32.68 6.30
CA ILE A 650 -25.30 -32.60 7.57
C ILE A 650 -25.00 -33.74 8.56
N ASN A 651 -24.61 -34.91 8.04
CA ASN A 651 -24.29 -36.10 8.83
C ASN A 651 -22.79 -36.28 9.11
N LEU A 652 -21.94 -35.42 8.57
CA LEU A 652 -20.51 -35.39 8.83
C LEU A 652 -20.21 -34.61 10.11
N LYS A 653 -19.04 -34.88 10.71
CA LYS A 653 -18.59 -34.17 11.91
C LYS A 653 -18.09 -32.78 11.51
N MET A 654 -18.63 -31.76 12.17
CA MET A 654 -18.34 -30.35 11.96
C MET A 654 -18.73 -29.56 13.22
N HIS A 655 -18.46 -28.26 13.23
CA HIS A 655 -18.90 -27.37 14.31
C HIS A 655 -20.43 -27.33 14.45
N HIS A 656 -20.95 -27.42 15.67
CA HIS A 656 -22.37 -27.58 15.99
C HIS A 656 -23.22 -26.40 15.50
N SER A 657 -22.75 -25.16 15.68
CA SER A 657 -23.48 -23.99 15.17
C SER A 657 -23.53 -23.95 13.65
N VAL A 658 -22.49 -24.45 12.96
CA VAL A 658 -22.48 -24.52 11.49
C VAL A 658 -23.48 -25.58 11.04
N LYS A 659 -23.47 -26.76 11.68
CA LYS A 659 -24.45 -27.83 11.44
C LYS A 659 -25.90 -27.37 11.65
N ASN A 660 -26.20 -26.69 12.75
CA ASN A 660 -27.54 -26.19 13.06
C ASN A 660 -28.00 -25.12 12.04
N THR A 661 -27.09 -24.22 11.67
CA THR A 661 -27.34 -23.20 10.66
C THR A 661 -27.63 -23.85 9.31
N LEU A 662 -26.80 -24.79 8.86
CA LEU A 662 -27.03 -25.55 7.64
C LEU A 662 -28.39 -26.25 7.63
N GLY A 663 -28.75 -26.95 8.72
CA GLY A 663 -30.06 -27.59 8.85
C GLY A 663 -31.22 -26.59 8.72
N THR A 664 -31.12 -25.45 9.39
CA THR A 664 -32.13 -24.38 9.32
C THR A 664 -32.34 -23.85 7.89
N PHE A 665 -31.25 -23.67 7.13
CA PHE A 665 -31.35 -23.16 5.76
C PHE A 665 -31.75 -24.22 4.74
N LEU A 666 -31.42 -25.50 4.98
CA LEU A 666 -32.01 -26.61 4.22
C LEU A 666 -33.53 -26.67 4.40
N ASP A 667 -34.04 -26.48 5.62
CA ASP A 667 -35.48 -26.43 5.89
C ASP A 667 -36.15 -25.23 5.20
N LYS A 668 -35.54 -24.03 5.27
CA LYS A 668 -36.04 -22.84 4.54
C LYS A 668 -36.08 -23.06 3.03
N ALA A 669 -35.03 -23.65 2.45
CA ALA A 669 -34.98 -23.96 1.02
C ALA A 669 -36.06 -24.98 0.63
N TRP A 670 -36.29 -25.98 1.48
CA TRP A 670 -37.39 -26.93 1.32
C TRP A 670 -38.74 -26.21 1.32
N GLU A 671 -39.01 -25.31 2.28
CA GLU A 671 -40.26 -24.55 2.35
C GLU A 671 -40.48 -23.67 1.11
N VAL A 672 -39.44 -22.96 0.63
CA VAL A 672 -39.53 -22.11 -0.57
C VAL A 672 -39.94 -22.94 -1.78
N LYS A 673 -39.37 -24.15 -1.91
CA LYS A 673 -39.67 -25.08 -2.99
C LYS A 673 -41.07 -25.69 -2.86
N GLU A 674 -41.42 -26.20 -1.69
CA GLU A 674 -42.67 -26.90 -1.42
C GLU A 674 -43.88 -25.96 -1.55
N TYR A 675 -43.77 -24.74 -1.01
CA TYR A 675 -44.83 -23.74 -1.06
C TYR A 675 -44.77 -22.81 -2.26
N LYS A 676 -43.92 -23.11 -3.26
CA LYS A 676 -43.79 -22.38 -4.52
C LYS A 676 -43.63 -20.86 -4.33
N ARG A 677 -42.71 -20.45 -3.43
CA ARG A 677 -42.46 -19.04 -3.07
C ARG A 677 -41.33 -18.42 -3.90
N ILE A 678 -41.55 -18.23 -5.21
CA ILE A 678 -40.48 -17.84 -6.14
C ILE A 678 -39.75 -16.54 -5.74
N GLY A 679 -40.45 -15.56 -5.17
CA GLY A 679 -39.83 -14.31 -4.71
C GLY A 679 -38.81 -14.44 -3.58
N GLN A 680 -38.68 -15.62 -2.95
CA GLN A 680 -37.70 -15.89 -1.87
C GLN A 680 -36.51 -16.73 -2.35
N ILE A 681 -36.50 -17.20 -3.61
CA ILE A 681 -35.53 -18.20 -4.08
C ILE A 681 -34.09 -17.70 -4.05
N THR A 682 -33.87 -16.45 -4.46
CA THR A 682 -32.55 -15.81 -4.53
C THR A 682 -31.94 -15.62 -3.17
N GLN A 683 -32.73 -15.12 -2.21
CA GLN A 683 -32.28 -14.94 -0.84
C GLN A 683 -31.83 -16.28 -0.24
N VAL A 684 -32.72 -17.29 -0.30
CA VAL A 684 -32.47 -18.57 0.36
C VAL A 684 -31.36 -19.37 -0.32
N SER A 685 -31.25 -19.35 -1.65
CA SER A 685 -30.15 -20.03 -2.35
C SER A 685 -28.78 -19.41 -2.05
N THR A 686 -28.69 -18.08 -2.03
CA THR A 686 -27.46 -17.36 -1.68
C THR A 686 -27.01 -17.70 -0.26
N GLU A 687 -27.92 -17.63 0.71
CA GLU A 687 -27.62 -17.96 2.10
C GLU A 687 -27.20 -19.44 2.23
N LEU A 688 -27.93 -20.36 1.60
CA LEU A 688 -27.62 -21.79 1.63
C LEU A 688 -26.26 -22.11 1.01
N ARG A 689 -25.87 -21.45 -0.08
CA ARG A 689 -24.55 -21.64 -0.70
C ARG A 689 -23.41 -21.25 0.23
N LEU A 690 -23.51 -20.08 0.87
CA LEU A 690 -22.49 -19.59 1.81
C LEU A 690 -22.34 -20.55 3.00
N ILE A 691 -23.46 -20.99 3.58
CA ILE A 691 -23.45 -21.90 4.72
C ILE A 691 -22.97 -23.31 4.34
N THR A 692 -23.23 -23.74 3.11
CA THR A 692 -22.69 -25.00 2.58
C THR A 692 -21.16 -24.96 2.50
N GLU A 693 -20.58 -23.81 2.14
CA GLU A 693 -19.13 -23.63 2.13
C GLU A 693 -18.53 -23.62 3.54
N ASP A 694 -19.17 -22.93 4.49
CA ASP A 694 -18.79 -22.97 5.91
C ASP A 694 -18.82 -24.41 6.45
N ALA A 695 -19.83 -25.19 6.08
CA ALA A 695 -19.96 -26.59 6.45
C ALA A 695 -18.85 -27.45 5.84
N ARG A 696 -18.53 -27.26 4.54
CA ARG A 696 -17.43 -27.95 3.87
C ARG A 696 -16.10 -27.71 4.58
N LEU A 697 -15.75 -26.44 4.82
CA LEU A 697 -14.50 -26.06 5.48
C LEU A 697 -14.41 -26.61 6.92
N SER A 698 -15.51 -26.59 7.67
CA SER A 698 -15.54 -27.16 9.02
C SER A 698 -15.36 -28.69 8.99
N VAL A 699 -16.03 -29.39 8.08
CA VAL A 699 -15.85 -30.85 7.90
C VAL A 699 -14.39 -31.18 7.56
N GLU A 700 -13.77 -30.43 6.65
CA GLU A 700 -12.37 -30.63 6.26
C GLU A 700 -11.39 -30.42 7.43
N ALA A 701 -11.57 -29.36 8.22
CA ALA A 701 -10.74 -29.10 9.39
C ALA A 701 -10.83 -30.22 10.44
N TYR A 702 -12.04 -30.70 10.73
CA TYR A 702 -12.23 -31.85 11.64
C TYR A 702 -11.62 -33.12 11.07
N ALA A 703 -11.80 -33.40 9.77
CA ALA A 703 -11.21 -34.57 9.12
C ALA A 703 -9.66 -34.53 9.17
N ALA A 704 -9.06 -33.37 8.95
CA ALA A 704 -7.61 -33.16 9.03
C ALA A 704 -7.07 -33.45 10.43
N LEU A 705 -7.69 -32.91 11.48
CA LEU A 705 -7.28 -33.19 12.86
C LEU A 705 -7.45 -34.68 13.21
N GLY A 706 -8.54 -35.31 12.77
CA GLY A 706 -8.76 -36.74 12.96
C GLY A 706 -7.66 -37.59 12.32
N ALA A 707 -7.23 -37.24 11.10
CA ALA A 707 -6.11 -37.90 10.43
C ALA A 707 -4.79 -37.70 11.18
N ALA A 708 -4.48 -36.48 11.63
CA ALA A 708 -3.28 -36.17 12.40
C ALA A 708 -3.22 -36.94 13.73
N ILE A 709 -4.35 -37.07 14.44
CA ILE A 709 -4.44 -37.87 15.68
C ILE A 709 -4.15 -39.36 15.39
N ASN A 710 -4.72 -39.92 14.32
CA ASN A 710 -4.49 -41.33 13.96
C ASN A 710 -3.02 -41.60 13.63
N GLU A 711 -2.38 -40.70 12.89
CA GLU A 711 -0.95 -40.77 12.62
C GLU A 711 -0.12 -40.66 13.90
N ALA A 712 -0.49 -39.75 14.80
CA ALA A 712 0.22 -39.53 16.05
C ALA A 712 0.16 -40.76 16.97
N VAL A 713 -1.02 -41.37 17.09
CA VAL A 713 -1.22 -42.62 17.85
C VAL A 713 -0.39 -43.76 17.25
N THR A 714 -0.36 -43.87 15.92
CA THR A 714 0.46 -44.87 15.23
C THR A 714 1.95 -44.66 15.51
N THR A 715 2.39 -43.40 15.56
CA THR A 715 3.79 -43.02 15.83
C THR A 715 4.18 -43.31 17.29
N LEU A 716 3.29 -43.07 18.25
CA LEU A 716 3.53 -43.32 19.68
C LEU A 716 3.79 -44.81 19.99
N GLY A 717 3.19 -45.72 19.23
CA GLY A 717 3.38 -47.17 19.38
C GLY A 717 2.88 -47.69 20.73
N ASP A 718 3.72 -48.45 21.45
CA ASP A 718 3.41 -48.99 22.78
C ASP A 718 3.65 -47.99 23.93
N GLY A 719 4.11 -46.77 23.62
CA GLY A 719 4.37 -45.71 24.59
C GLY A 719 5.60 -45.97 25.48
N SER A 720 6.47 -46.93 25.14
CA SER A 720 7.66 -47.26 25.94
C SER A 720 8.87 -46.35 25.68
N ALA A 721 8.85 -45.57 24.60
CA ALA A 721 9.97 -44.74 24.16
C ALA A 721 10.11 -43.44 25.00
N PRO A 722 11.34 -42.93 25.21
CA PRO A 722 11.55 -41.63 25.85
C PRO A 722 10.74 -40.50 25.21
N GLY A 723 10.02 -39.74 26.04
CA GLY A 723 9.14 -38.64 25.59
C GLY A 723 7.69 -39.03 25.31
N ALA A 724 7.36 -40.32 25.40
CA ALA A 724 6.02 -40.84 25.15
C ALA A 724 4.95 -40.16 26.03
N ASP A 725 5.23 -39.86 27.30
CA ASP A 725 4.27 -39.22 28.21
C ASP A 725 3.81 -37.84 27.70
N ALA A 726 4.76 -37.01 27.25
CA ALA A 726 4.46 -35.67 26.73
C ALA A 726 3.73 -35.73 25.39
N TYR A 727 4.13 -36.66 24.52
CA TYR A 727 3.46 -36.84 23.23
C TYR A 727 2.04 -37.40 23.37
N SER A 728 1.86 -38.35 24.30
CA SER A 728 0.57 -38.89 24.69
C SER A 728 -0.34 -37.79 25.25
N ALA A 729 0.19 -36.89 26.10
CA ALA A 729 -0.58 -35.75 26.60
C ALA A 729 -1.07 -34.82 25.47
N ALA A 730 -0.23 -34.53 24.46
CA ALA A 730 -0.63 -33.75 23.29
C ALA A 730 -1.69 -34.46 22.44
N ILE A 731 -1.59 -35.79 22.29
CA ILE A 731 -2.61 -36.63 21.63
C ILE A 731 -3.95 -36.54 22.38
N GLU A 732 -3.94 -36.61 23.71
CA GLU A 732 -5.17 -36.50 24.51
C GLU A 732 -5.79 -35.09 24.46
N GLU A 733 -4.97 -34.03 24.43
CA GLU A 733 -5.46 -32.65 24.20
C GLU A 733 -6.14 -32.53 22.83
N ALA A 734 -5.48 -33.00 21.77
CA ALA A 734 -6.04 -33.00 20.42
C ALA A 734 -7.32 -33.84 20.32
N ARG A 735 -7.38 -35.00 21.01
CA ARG A 735 -8.60 -35.81 21.12
C ARG A 735 -9.73 -35.07 21.84
N ALA A 736 -9.43 -34.29 22.87
CA ALA A 736 -10.42 -33.50 23.58
C ALA A 736 -11.00 -32.39 22.68
N ILE A 737 -10.15 -31.69 21.93
CA ILE A 737 -10.56 -30.69 20.94
C ILE A 737 -11.38 -31.34 19.82
N TYR A 738 -10.90 -32.44 19.23
CA TYR A 738 -11.64 -33.18 18.20
C TYR A 738 -12.99 -33.71 18.72
N LYS A 739 -13.07 -34.16 19.97
CA LYS A 739 -14.33 -34.66 20.57
C LYS A 739 -15.35 -33.55 20.77
N SER A 740 -14.89 -32.32 21.03
CA SER A 740 -15.77 -31.15 21.11
C SER A 740 -16.49 -30.95 19.77
N ASP A 741 -17.80 -30.72 19.83
CA ASP A 741 -18.59 -30.33 18.66
C ASP A 741 -18.64 -28.81 18.51
N SER A 742 -17.88 -28.04 19.29
CA SER A 742 -17.86 -26.57 19.25
C SER A 742 -16.47 -25.97 19.05
N SER A 743 -15.50 -26.78 18.59
CA SER A 743 -14.16 -26.28 18.32
C SER A 743 -14.10 -25.56 16.99
N GLN A 744 -13.48 -24.38 17.01
CA GLN A 744 -13.34 -23.52 15.83
C GLN A 744 -12.24 -24.04 14.91
N ASN A 745 -12.29 -23.67 13.63
CA ASN A 745 -11.32 -24.17 12.64
C ASN A 745 -9.86 -23.79 12.99
N ASP A 746 -9.62 -22.59 13.52
CA ASP A 746 -8.32 -22.14 14.01
C ASP A 746 -7.82 -22.96 15.20
N GLU A 747 -8.70 -23.32 16.14
CA GLU A 747 -8.37 -24.23 17.25
C GLU A 747 -7.97 -25.62 16.75
N LEU A 748 -8.67 -26.13 15.72
CA LEU A 748 -8.38 -27.43 15.10
C LEU A 748 -7.00 -27.41 14.41
N TYR A 749 -6.71 -26.38 13.61
CA TYR A 749 -5.40 -26.23 12.95
C TYR A 749 -4.27 -26.02 13.97
N ALA A 750 -4.48 -25.20 15.00
CA ALA A 750 -3.50 -25.02 16.06
C ALA A 750 -3.24 -26.32 16.84
N ALA A 751 -4.24 -27.20 16.98
CA ALA A 751 -4.05 -28.52 17.58
C ALA A 751 -3.22 -29.46 16.70
N ILE A 752 -3.36 -29.38 15.36
CA ILE A 752 -2.51 -30.11 14.41
C ILE A 752 -1.06 -29.65 14.55
N GLU A 753 -0.80 -28.35 14.56
CA GLU A 753 0.55 -27.80 14.73
C GLU A 753 1.18 -28.27 16.05
N ARG A 754 0.44 -28.19 17.17
CA ARG A 754 0.91 -28.70 18.47
C ARG A 754 1.22 -30.21 18.45
N LEU A 755 0.44 -31.01 17.72
CA LEU A 755 0.72 -32.43 17.54
C LEU A 755 1.99 -32.68 16.73
N GLU A 756 2.23 -31.91 15.67
CA GLU A 756 3.43 -32.01 14.84
C GLU A 756 4.70 -31.63 15.62
N ASP A 757 4.64 -30.58 16.42
CA ASP A 757 5.72 -30.17 17.31
C ASP A 757 6.01 -31.23 18.38
N ALA A 758 4.96 -31.74 19.03
CA ALA A 758 5.08 -32.80 20.03
C ALA A 758 5.65 -34.10 19.42
N LYS A 759 5.24 -34.43 18.19
CA LYS A 759 5.79 -35.55 17.41
C LYS A 759 7.27 -35.35 17.15
N LEU A 760 7.68 -34.17 16.69
CA LEU A 760 9.09 -33.88 16.42
C LEU A 760 9.93 -34.02 17.71
N LEU A 761 9.45 -33.47 18.82
CA LEU A 761 10.10 -33.58 20.12
C LEU A 761 10.24 -35.04 20.57
N PHE A 762 9.16 -35.83 20.45
CA PHE A 762 9.16 -37.26 20.75
C PHE A 762 10.22 -38.01 19.94
N MET A 763 10.26 -37.77 18.62
CA MET A 763 11.20 -38.45 17.73
C MET A 763 12.67 -38.07 18.03
N ILE A 764 12.94 -36.83 18.44
CA ILE A 764 14.29 -36.37 18.79
C ILE A 764 14.75 -36.90 20.15
N GLN A 765 13.82 -37.24 21.05
CA GLN A 765 14.14 -37.90 22.33
C GLN A 765 14.45 -39.38 22.17
N SER A 766 14.12 -39.98 21.03
CA SER A 766 14.43 -41.36 20.66
C SER A 766 15.18 -41.46 19.31
N PRO A 767 16.33 -40.76 19.16
CA PRO A 767 17.00 -40.67 17.88
C PRO A 767 17.74 -41.96 17.53
N THR A 768 17.92 -42.20 16.23
CA THR A 768 18.68 -43.34 15.69
C THR A 768 19.78 -42.87 14.74
N GLY A 769 20.87 -43.65 14.64
CA GLY A 769 22.01 -43.35 13.77
C GLY A 769 23.11 -42.50 14.42
N GLY A 770 24.06 -42.04 13.60
CA GLY A 770 25.21 -41.26 14.06
C GLY A 770 24.90 -39.78 14.29
N VAL A 771 25.54 -39.16 15.29
CA VAL A 771 25.44 -37.71 15.56
C VAL A 771 26.27 -36.92 14.55
N PRO A 772 25.67 -35.97 13.81
CA PRO A 772 26.45 -35.08 12.94
C PRO A 772 27.44 -34.23 13.74
N THR A 773 28.57 -33.86 13.14
CA THR A 773 29.49 -32.86 13.71
C THR A 773 29.37 -31.56 12.92
N ILE A 774 29.32 -30.42 13.62
CA ILE A 774 29.17 -29.08 13.02
C ILE A 774 30.40 -28.23 13.34
N THR A 775 30.88 -27.49 12.35
CA THR A 775 31.88 -26.43 12.51
C THR A 775 31.24 -25.10 12.11
N THR A 776 30.97 -24.25 13.10
CA THR A 776 30.38 -22.92 12.92
C THR A 776 31.43 -21.95 12.36
N ASP A 777 31.08 -21.19 11.32
CA ASP A 777 31.87 -20.01 10.93
C ASP A 777 31.55 -18.87 11.89
N LYS A 778 32.59 -18.28 12.50
CA LYS A 778 32.43 -17.17 13.43
C LYS A 778 32.13 -15.85 12.73
N ARG A 779 32.41 -15.76 11.42
CA ARG A 779 32.07 -14.59 10.61
C ARG A 779 30.58 -14.62 10.28
N TYR A 780 29.97 -13.45 10.25
CA TYR A 780 28.57 -13.25 9.89
C TYR A 780 28.38 -11.88 9.25
N ALA A 781 27.28 -11.73 8.50
CA ALA A 781 26.80 -10.41 8.07
C ALA A 781 25.42 -10.16 8.68
N ARG A 782 25.07 -8.88 8.85
CA ARG A 782 23.84 -8.47 9.51
C ARG A 782 23.25 -7.24 8.83
N GLY A 783 21.93 -7.25 8.70
CA GLY A 783 21.14 -6.10 8.29
C GLY A 783 20.15 -5.71 9.38
N ALA A 784 19.13 -4.94 9.01
CA ALA A 784 18.09 -4.49 9.94
C ALA A 784 17.04 -5.58 10.19
N THR A 785 16.60 -6.27 9.14
CA THR A 785 15.58 -7.34 9.24
C THR A 785 16.11 -8.73 8.91
N MET A 786 17.40 -8.82 8.60
CA MET A 786 18.02 -10.07 8.16
C MET A 786 19.40 -10.25 8.80
N ALA A 787 19.81 -11.51 8.96
CA ALA A 787 21.17 -11.86 9.32
C ALA A 787 21.63 -13.11 8.56
N PHE A 788 22.94 -13.24 8.40
CA PHE A 788 23.54 -14.22 7.50
C PHE A 788 24.62 -15.00 8.23
N GLY A 789 24.55 -16.34 8.15
CA GLY A 789 25.51 -17.24 8.80
C GLY A 789 26.03 -18.33 7.87
N ARG A 790 27.16 -18.94 8.23
CA ARG A 790 27.74 -20.09 7.53
C ARG A 790 28.15 -21.16 8.53
N PHE A 791 28.11 -22.42 8.10
CA PHE A 791 28.69 -23.54 8.82
C PHE A 791 28.97 -24.70 7.86
N THR A 792 29.79 -25.64 8.31
CA THR A 792 29.99 -26.93 7.64
C THR A 792 29.65 -28.06 8.58
N TYR A 793 29.35 -29.24 8.03
CA TYR A 793 29.00 -30.41 8.84
C TYR A 793 29.45 -31.73 8.19
N LYS A 794 29.57 -32.77 9.01
CA LYS A 794 29.75 -34.16 8.58
C LYS A 794 28.64 -35.01 9.17
N LEU A 795 27.98 -35.83 8.33
CA LEU A 795 26.83 -36.65 8.74
C LEU A 795 27.22 -37.96 9.45
N ASN A 796 28.50 -38.34 9.48
CA ASN A 796 28.99 -39.52 10.20
C ASN A 796 28.16 -40.80 9.93
N SER A 797 27.91 -41.11 8.66
CA SER A 797 27.08 -42.23 8.15
C SER A 797 25.56 -42.08 8.30
N ALA A 798 25.05 -40.97 8.85
CA ALA A 798 23.62 -40.64 8.83
C ALA A 798 23.18 -40.03 7.48
N LYS A 799 21.87 -39.94 7.27
CA LYS A 799 21.26 -39.23 6.13
C LYS A 799 20.67 -37.90 6.59
N LEU A 800 20.94 -36.83 5.83
CA LEU A 800 20.41 -35.50 6.11
C LEU A 800 18.88 -35.48 5.99
N LYS A 801 18.21 -34.84 6.95
CA LYS A 801 16.80 -34.44 6.84
C LYS A 801 16.70 -32.93 6.63
N GLU A 802 17.40 -32.15 7.45
CA GLU A 802 17.35 -30.69 7.44
C GLU A 802 18.66 -30.12 8.01
N ALA A 803 19.13 -28.98 7.52
CA ALA A 803 20.24 -28.23 8.10
C ALA A 803 19.95 -26.74 7.96
N GLY A 804 20.24 -25.96 9.01
CA GLY A 804 19.85 -24.55 9.07
C GLY A 804 20.47 -23.81 10.25
N PHE A 805 19.96 -22.61 10.53
CA PHE A 805 20.19 -21.90 11.79
C PHE A 805 18.89 -21.82 12.59
N CYS A 806 18.97 -22.07 13.89
CA CYS A 806 17.97 -21.63 14.86
C CYS A 806 18.41 -20.31 15.50
N TYR A 807 17.47 -19.46 15.85
CA TYR A 807 17.72 -18.13 16.39
C TYR A 807 16.62 -17.69 17.37
N SER A 808 17.02 -16.93 18.38
CA SER A 808 16.16 -16.41 19.44
C SER A 808 16.77 -15.14 20.05
N THR A 809 16.00 -14.38 20.83
CA THR A 809 16.55 -13.31 21.69
C THR A 809 17.15 -13.89 22.98
N GLU A 810 16.92 -15.17 23.24
CA GLU A 810 17.48 -15.92 24.37
C GLU A 810 18.69 -16.77 23.94
N ARG A 811 19.61 -17.03 24.89
CA ARG A 811 20.82 -17.85 24.65
C ARG A 811 20.44 -19.30 24.33
N ASN A 812 21.27 -19.94 23.52
CA ASN A 812 21.26 -21.34 23.10
C ASN A 812 19.95 -21.75 22.39
N PRO A 813 19.58 -21.07 21.28
CA PRO A 813 18.39 -21.43 20.53
C PRO A 813 18.45 -22.88 20.03
N THR A 814 17.28 -23.47 19.85
CA THR A 814 17.04 -24.84 19.40
C THR A 814 16.13 -24.84 18.18
N ILE A 815 15.92 -25.99 17.56
CA ILE A 815 15.01 -26.11 16.41
C ILE A 815 13.52 -25.82 16.73
N PHE A 816 13.18 -25.57 18.00
CA PHE A 816 11.85 -25.15 18.46
C PHE A 816 11.73 -23.63 18.65
N ASP A 817 12.83 -22.89 18.45
CA ASP A 817 12.83 -21.44 18.36
C ASP A 817 12.61 -21.01 16.90
N GLY A 818 12.88 -19.73 16.57
CA GLY A 818 12.93 -19.30 15.17
C GLY A 818 13.97 -20.14 14.42
N LYS A 819 13.64 -20.66 13.23
CA LYS A 819 14.58 -21.44 12.42
C LYS A 819 14.51 -21.06 10.95
N SER A 820 15.65 -21.12 10.27
CA SER A 820 15.75 -20.94 8.83
C SER A 820 16.62 -22.01 8.17
N THR A 821 16.11 -22.57 7.09
CA THR A 821 16.80 -23.47 6.15
C THR A 821 17.05 -22.80 4.79
N ARG A 822 16.61 -21.55 4.63
CA ARG A 822 16.79 -20.81 3.38
C ARG A 822 18.27 -20.48 3.18
N THR A 823 18.75 -20.70 1.97
CA THR A 823 20.15 -20.50 1.62
C THR A 823 20.35 -19.72 0.32
N LEU A 824 21.48 -19.01 0.26
CA LEU A 824 22.09 -18.49 -0.97
C LEU A 824 23.37 -19.29 -1.24
N SER A 825 23.75 -19.43 -2.51
CA SER A 825 24.99 -20.13 -2.89
C SER A 825 26.07 -19.15 -3.33
N ASN A 826 27.18 -19.10 -2.60
CA ASN A 826 28.40 -18.38 -2.97
C ASN A 826 29.59 -19.06 -2.29
N ASN A 827 30.42 -19.79 -3.04
CA ASN A 827 31.54 -20.59 -2.52
C ASN A 827 31.17 -21.42 -1.26
N GLY A 828 29.99 -22.05 -1.30
CA GLY A 828 29.34 -22.67 -0.15
C GLY A 828 27.97 -22.05 0.13
N LEU A 829 27.30 -22.51 1.18
CA LEU A 829 25.96 -22.03 1.54
C LEU A 829 26.05 -20.85 2.51
N ILE A 830 25.29 -19.80 2.25
CA ILE A 830 24.96 -18.72 3.20
C ILE A 830 23.54 -18.97 3.67
N TYR A 831 23.33 -19.10 4.98
CA TYR A 831 22.01 -19.25 5.56
C TYR A 831 21.42 -17.87 5.88
N VAL A 832 20.17 -17.66 5.50
CA VAL A 832 19.49 -16.37 5.65
C VAL A 832 18.44 -16.44 6.75
N MET A 833 18.61 -15.67 7.81
CA MET A 833 17.62 -15.50 8.89
C MET A 833 16.84 -14.22 8.60
N GLU A 834 15.53 -14.34 8.36
CA GLU A 834 14.67 -13.25 7.88
C GLU A 834 13.63 -12.85 8.93
N ASN A 835 12.94 -11.74 8.66
CA ASN A 835 11.88 -11.18 9.51
C ASN A 835 12.36 -10.91 10.95
N LEU A 836 13.65 -10.57 11.11
CA LEU A 836 14.21 -10.17 12.38
C LEU A 836 13.74 -8.76 12.74
N THR A 837 13.60 -8.50 14.03
CA THR A 837 13.29 -7.16 14.52
C THR A 837 14.54 -6.28 14.40
N PRO A 838 14.46 -5.07 13.82
CA PRO A 838 15.57 -4.13 13.80
C PRO A 838 16.07 -3.75 15.19
N ALA A 839 17.34 -3.34 15.30
CA ALA A 839 17.94 -2.88 16.55
C ALA A 839 17.75 -3.86 17.73
N THR A 840 17.97 -5.16 17.51
CA THR A 840 17.67 -6.23 18.47
C THR A 840 18.83 -7.22 18.58
N VAL A 841 19.10 -7.71 19.78
CA VAL A 841 20.09 -8.75 20.04
C VAL A 841 19.47 -10.12 19.78
N TYR A 842 20.11 -10.90 18.91
CA TYR A 842 19.77 -12.29 18.62
C TYR A 842 20.96 -13.19 18.92
N TYR A 843 20.65 -14.40 19.36
CA TYR A 843 21.56 -15.53 19.41
C TYR A 843 21.16 -16.48 18.30
N ALA A 844 22.12 -16.90 17.47
CA ALA A 844 21.91 -17.79 16.35
C ALA A 844 22.83 -19.00 16.45
N ARG A 845 22.34 -20.19 16.12
CA ARG A 845 23.08 -21.44 16.26
C ARG A 845 22.81 -22.35 15.05
N PRO A 846 23.84 -22.85 14.35
CA PRO A 846 23.62 -23.79 13.26
C PRO A 846 23.18 -25.15 13.82
N TYR A 847 22.30 -25.84 13.09
CA TYR A 847 21.84 -27.18 13.43
C TYR A 847 21.83 -28.10 12.20
N VAL A 848 21.91 -29.40 12.47
CA VAL A 848 21.71 -30.47 11.50
C VAL A 848 20.78 -31.51 12.11
N LEU A 849 19.67 -31.80 11.44
CA LEU A 849 18.70 -32.83 11.76
C LEU A 849 18.82 -33.96 10.73
N THR A 850 18.93 -35.20 11.20
CA THR A 850 19.04 -36.39 10.34
C THR A 850 17.68 -37.08 10.14
N GLN A 851 17.59 -38.01 9.18
CA GLN A 851 16.40 -38.85 8.98
C GLN A 851 16.09 -39.74 10.19
N GLY A 852 17.11 -40.07 11.00
CA GLY A 852 16.95 -40.77 12.28
C GLY A 852 16.63 -39.83 13.46
N PHE A 853 16.29 -38.57 13.20
CA PHE A 853 15.96 -37.54 14.19
C PHE A 853 17.07 -37.16 15.16
N GLN A 854 18.31 -37.56 14.87
CA GLN A 854 19.48 -37.04 15.58
C GLN A 854 19.69 -35.56 15.23
N VAL A 855 19.76 -34.71 16.26
CA VAL A 855 20.07 -33.27 16.13
C VAL A 855 21.48 -33.00 16.64
N ALA A 856 22.25 -32.26 15.86
CA ALA A 856 23.51 -31.66 16.29
C ALA A 856 23.39 -30.15 16.21
N TYR A 857 24.04 -29.44 17.14
CA TYR A 857 24.10 -27.99 17.16
C TYR A 857 25.55 -27.51 17.21
N GLY A 858 25.90 -26.48 16.45
CA GLY A 858 27.23 -25.86 16.49
C GLY A 858 27.38 -24.86 17.64
N ASP A 859 28.36 -23.98 17.51
CA ASP A 859 28.54 -22.84 18.41
C ASP A 859 27.50 -21.74 18.17
N GLU A 860 27.11 -21.07 19.24
CA GLU A 860 26.27 -19.86 19.20
C GLU A 860 27.04 -18.65 18.64
N LEU A 861 26.32 -17.82 17.88
CA LEU A 861 26.72 -16.50 17.40
C LEU A 861 25.81 -15.45 18.04
N LYS A 862 26.39 -14.38 18.60
CA LYS A 862 25.65 -13.18 19.02
C LYS A 862 25.60 -12.21 17.84
N ILE A 863 24.40 -11.93 17.35
CA ILE A 863 24.16 -11.03 16.22
C ILE A 863 23.28 -9.89 16.71
N ILE A 864 23.66 -8.64 16.41
CA ILE A 864 22.84 -7.48 16.74
C ILE A 864 22.35 -6.87 15.42
N THR A 865 21.05 -6.93 15.16
CA THR A 865 20.49 -6.25 13.98
C THR A 865 20.65 -4.75 14.12
N ILE A 866 20.82 -4.07 12.99
CA ILE A 866 20.97 -2.61 12.96
C ILE A 866 19.60 -1.91 12.92
N PRO A 867 19.51 -0.60 13.19
CA PRO A 867 18.29 0.16 12.95
C PRO A 867 17.90 0.11 11.47
N ARG A 868 16.59 0.06 11.20
CA ARG A 868 16.05 0.04 9.84
C ARG A 868 16.34 1.36 9.13
N GLY A 869 16.77 1.29 7.88
CA GLY A 869 16.91 2.47 7.03
C GLY A 869 15.57 3.17 6.80
N THR A 870 15.65 4.47 6.55
CA THR A 870 14.48 5.33 6.25
C THR A 870 14.63 6.02 4.90
N MET A 871 15.36 5.39 3.97
CA MET A 871 15.52 5.90 2.61
C MET A 871 14.16 5.96 1.92
N THR A 872 13.89 7.11 1.34
CA THR A 872 12.73 7.35 0.49
C THR A 872 13.20 7.70 -0.92
N TYR A 873 12.30 7.67 -1.88
CA TYR A 873 12.57 8.16 -3.22
C TYR A 873 11.39 8.97 -3.73
N TRP A 874 11.71 9.90 -4.63
CA TRP A 874 10.78 10.56 -5.51
C TRP A 874 11.32 10.39 -6.93
N TYR A 875 10.45 10.06 -7.88
CA TYR A 875 10.82 9.89 -9.28
C TYR A 875 9.92 10.74 -10.16
N ASN A 876 10.53 11.46 -11.10
CA ASN A 876 9.80 12.35 -12.00
C ASN A 876 8.97 11.63 -13.08
N ASN A 877 9.11 10.31 -13.23
CA ASN A 877 8.49 9.51 -14.29
C ASN A 877 8.72 10.09 -15.70
N GLY A 878 9.91 10.63 -15.96
CA GLY A 878 10.21 11.33 -17.21
C GLY A 878 10.52 10.44 -18.42
N GLY A 879 10.50 9.10 -18.28
CA GLY A 879 10.70 8.15 -19.38
C GLY A 879 9.39 7.76 -20.07
N SER A 880 9.46 6.87 -21.05
CA SER A 880 8.27 6.16 -21.56
C SER A 880 7.61 5.31 -20.47
N GLU A 881 6.36 4.89 -20.66
CA GLU A 881 5.62 4.07 -19.69
C GLU A 881 6.41 2.81 -19.29
N GLU A 882 6.93 2.06 -20.25
CA GLU A 882 7.75 0.88 -19.95
C GLU A 882 9.06 1.21 -19.19
N GLU A 883 9.70 2.35 -19.49
CA GLU A 883 10.89 2.79 -18.78
C GLU A 883 10.55 3.23 -17.35
N ASN A 884 9.43 3.92 -17.17
CA ASN A 884 8.93 4.33 -15.87
C ASN A 884 8.54 3.11 -15.03
N ASP A 885 7.91 2.10 -15.60
CA ASP A 885 7.58 0.86 -14.90
C ASP A 885 8.86 0.14 -14.45
N ARG A 886 9.85 0.00 -15.35
CA ARG A 886 11.16 -0.58 -15.02
C ARG A 886 11.86 0.20 -13.90
N ILE A 887 11.90 1.52 -14.00
CA ILE A 887 12.58 2.39 -13.03
C ILE A 887 11.83 2.44 -11.69
N ASN A 888 10.50 2.52 -11.67
CA ASN A 888 9.72 2.47 -10.44
C ASN A 888 9.86 1.14 -9.72
N TYR A 889 9.80 0.01 -10.46
CA TYR A 889 10.07 -1.29 -9.89
C TYR A 889 11.49 -1.36 -9.31
N ALA A 890 12.48 -0.88 -10.06
CA ALA A 890 13.87 -0.83 -9.62
C ALA A 890 14.07 0.02 -8.36
N LEU A 891 13.40 1.19 -8.27
CA LEU A 891 13.42 2.08 -7.11
C LEU A 891 12.74 1.45 -5.91
N GLN A 892 11.54 0.88 -6.08
CA GLN A 892 10.79 0.23 -5.01
C GLN A 892 11.59 -0.95 -4.44
N TYR A 893 12.09 -1.83 -5.30
CA TYR A 893 12.84 -3.01 -4.88
C TYR A 893 14.20 -2.62 -4.28
N GLY A 894 14.99 -1.78 -4.96
CA GLY A 894 16.32 -1.37 -4.50
C GLY A 894 16.28 -0.65 -3.15
N THR A 895 15.37 0.32 -2.98
CA THR A 895 15.22 1.04 -1.71
C THR A 895 14.67 0.16 -0.59
N LYS A 896 13.82 -0.83 -0.91
CA LYS A 896 13.39 -1.84 0.07
C LYS A 896 14.58 -2.67 0.56
N VAL A 897 15.40 -3.21 -0.34
CA VAL A 897 16.60 -4.00 0.02
C VAL A 897 17.54 -3.18 0.90
N TRP A 898 17.79 -1.92 0.54
CA TRP A 898 18.60 -1.02 1.35
C TRP A 898 17.99 -0.82 2.74
N ASN A 899 16.72 -0.41 2.84
CA ASN A 899 16.09 -0.19 4.14
C ASN A 899 16.03 -1.45 5.04
N ASP A 900 15.96 -2.64 4.44
CA ASP A 900 16.00 -3.92 5.14
C ASP A 900 17.41 -4.31 5.63
N LEU A 901 18.47 -3.80 5.00
CA LEU A 901 19.85 -4.26 5.24
C LEU A 901 20.84 -3.23 5.76
N ILE A 902 20.59 -1.93 5.61
CA ILE A 902 21.55 -0.87 5.96
C ILE A 902 20.90 0.21 6.85
N ASN A 903 21.72 0.89 7.65
CA ASN A 903 21.28 1.90 8.62
C ASN A 903 21.46 3.33 8.11
N ILE A 904 20.85 3.64 6.97
CA ILE A 904 20.86 5.00 6.40
C ILE A 904 19.57 5.73 6.75
N GLN A 905 19.71 6.87 7.42
CA GLN A 905 18.60 7.66 7.93
C GLN A 905 18.39 8.95 7.13
N GLY A 906 17.13 9.21 6.73
CA GLY A 906 16.72 10.51 6.20
C GLY A 906 17.26 10.88 4.81
N VAL A 907 17.64 9.90 3.99
CA VAL A 907 18.03 10.13 2.59
C VAL A 907 16.80 10.03 1.68
N ASN A 908 16.64 11.00 0.78
CA ASN A 908 15.63 10.95 -0.27
C ASN A 908 16.33 10.93 -1.63
N LEU A 909 16.12 9.87 -2.41
CA LEU A 909 16.59 9.81 -3.79
C LEU A 909 15.64 10.64 -4.66
N SER A 910 16.14 11.75 -5.19
CA SER A 910 15.45 12.58 -6.18
C SER A 910 15.83 12.13 -7.58
N VAL A 911 15.02 11.25 -8.16
CA VAL A 911 15.33 10.54 -9.40
C VAL A 911 14.65 11.23 -10.58
N SER A 912 15.40 11.38 -11.67
CA SER A 912 14.89 11.92 -12.93
C SER A 912 15.28 11.05 -14.12
N TYR A 913 14.37 10.85 -15.07
CA TYR A 913 14.75 10.28 -16.36
C TYR A 913 15.38 11.35 -17.26
N SER A 914 16.47 10.99 -17.94
CA SER A 914 17.21 11.86 -18.85
C SER A 914 17.72 11.02 -20.01
N ALA A 915 17.06 11.07 -21.18
CA ALA A 915 17.46 10.32 -22.37
C ALA A 915 18.90 10.62 -22.84
N GLY A 916 19.43 11.80 -22.51
CA GLY A 916 20.82 12.19 -22.78
C GLY A 916 21.85 11.59 -21.82
N THR A 917 21.41 10.97 -20.72
CA THR A 917 22.28 10.22 -19.80
C THR A 917 22.52 8.83 -20.40
N PRO A 918 23.76 8.42 -20.72
CA PRO A 918 24.02 7.12 -21.36
C PRO A 918 23.69 5.90 -20.48
N THR A 919 23.78 6.05 -19.16
CA THR A 919 23.63 5.00 -18.14
C THR A 919 22.69 5.49 -17.04
N ALA A 920 23.13 5.57 -15.79
CA ALA A 920 22.58 6.44 -14.77
C ALA A 920 23.74 7.20 -14.10
N ASP A 921 23.43 8.24 -13.33
CA ASP A 921 24.40 8.96 -12.49
C ASP A 921 23.70 9.53 -11.25
N CYS A 922 24.37 9.55 -10.10
CA CYS A 922 23.83 10.13 -8.88
C CYS A 922 24.87 10.95 -8.11
N SER A 923 24.49 12.15 -7.71
CA SER A 923 25.32 12.98 -6.84
C SER A 923 25.11 12.63 -5.37
N TYR A 924 26.13 12.90 -4.56
CA TYR A 924 26.00 12.84 -3.11
C TYR A 924 24.77 13.63 -2.62
N GLY A 925 24.00 13.04 -1.71
CA GLY A 925 22.71 13.57 -1.27
C GLY A 925 21.48 13.04 -2.03
N GLY A 926 21.68 12.24 -3.10
CA GLY A 926 20.62 11.44 -3.72
C GLY A 926 19.98 12.03 -4.97
N SER A 927 20.59 13.02 -5.63
CA SER A 927 20.08 13.51 -6.93
C SER A 927 20.53 12.55 -8.04
N MET A 928 19.60 11.77 -8.59
CA MET A 928 19.87 10.71 -9.57
C MET A 928 19.25 11.02 -10.93
N ARG A 929 19.98 10.68 -12.00
CA ARG A 929 19.49 10.66 -13.38
C ARG A 929 19.59 9.25 -13.93
N VAL A 930 18.55 8.79 -14.61
CA VAL A 930 18.51 7.47 -15.27
C VAL A 930 18.28 7.66 -16.76
N GLY A 931 19.09 6.99 -17.57
CA GLY A 931 19.13 7.05 -19.02
C GLY A 931 18.11 6.18 -19.74
N ALA A 932 18.06 6.31 -21.06
CA ALA A 932 17.14 5.56 -21.94
C ALA A 932 17.50 4.08 -22.11
N ASN A 933 18.72 3.68 -21.77
CA ASN A 933 19.14 2.30 -21.96
C ASN A 933 18.49 1.39 -20.91
N SER A 934 17.56 0.54 -21.34
CA SER A 934 16.81 -0.37 -20.46
C SER A 934 17.69 -1.32 -19.64
N ALA A 935 18.91 -1.61 -20.08
CA ALA A 935 19.86 -2.41 -19.31
C ALA A 935 20.30 -1.73 -17.99
N TYR A 936 20.19 -0.41 -17.91
CA TYR A 936 20.52 0.44 -16.75
C TYR A 936 19.28 0.91 -15.97
N GLN A 937 18.08 0.38 -16.30
CA GLN A 937 16.81 0.69 -15.62
C GLN A 937 16.43 -0.43 -14.64
N ARG A 938 17.42 -1.00 -13.96
CA ARG A 938 17.28 -2.19 -13.10
C ARG A 938 17.65 -1.85 -11.65
N ALA A 939 17.17 -2.67 -10.71
CA ALA A 939 17.43 -2.45 -9.29
C ALA A 939 18.93 -2.39 -8.95
N GLY A 940 19.77 -3.20 -9.61
CA GLY A 940 21.22 -3.13 -9.42
C GLY A 940 21.81 -1.78 -9.80
N THR A 941 21.36 -1.18 -10.89
CA THR A 941 21.76 0.19 -11.27
C THR A 941 21.30 1.21 -10.25
N ILE A 942 20.04 1.16 -9.81
CA ILE A 942 19.55 2.09 -8.78
C ILE A 942 20.36 1.96 -7.48
N MET A 943 20.70 0.75 -7.05
CA MET A 943 21.53 0.51 -5.86
C MET A 943 22.96 1.01 -6.05
N HIS A 944 23.55 0.80 -7.23
CA HIS A 944 24.85 1.36 -7.59
C HIS A 944 24.85 2.89 -7.49
N GLU A 945 23.88 3.54 -8.13
CA GLU A 945 23.79 5.00 -8.10
C GLU A 945 23.45 5.53 -6.72
N ALA A 946 22.59 4.84 -5.97
CA ALA A 946 22.33 5.18 -4.57
C ALA A 946 23.61 5.12 -3.73
N ALA A 947 24.57 4.23 -4.04
CA ALA A 947 25.89 4.17 -3.38
C ALA A 947 26.64 5.49 -3.47
N HIS A 948 26.67 6.11 -4.66
CA HIS A 948 27.22 7.45 -4.84
C HIS A 948 26.44 8.51 -4.07
N GLY A 949 25.10 8.38 -4.04
CA GLY A 949 24.21 9.22 -3.25
C GLY A 949 24.51 9.23 -1.75
N VAL A 950 25.12 8.15 -1.25
CA VAL A 950 25.49 7.96 0.17
C VAL A 950 27.00 7.87 0.39
N GLY A 951 27.79 8.48 -0.48
CA GLY A 951 29.20 8.77 -0.21
C GLY A 951 30.24 7.87 -0.89
N ILE A 952 29.84 6.75 -1.51
CA ILE A 952 30.79 5.91 -2.25
C ILE A 952 31.33 6.70 -3.45
N GLY A 953 32.64 6.96 -3.52
CA GLY A 953 33.25 7.71 -4.62
C GLY A 953 32.93 9.22 -4.65
N THR A 954 32.28 9.77 -3.62
CA THR A 954 31.81 11.17 -3.62
C THR A 954 32.16 11.99 -2.37
N VAL A 955 32.73 11.37 -1.32
CA VAL A 955 33.17 12.06 -0.09
C VAL A 955 34.61 11.70 0.28
N TRP A 956 35.29 12.59 1.01
CA TRP A 956 36.72 12.43 1.37
C TRP A 956 37.06 11.08 2.02
N GLY A 957 36.21 10.59 2.92
CA GLY A 957 36.41 9.30 3.58
C GLY A 957 36.53 8.10 2.63
N TRP A 958 36.00 8.17 1.39
CA TRP A 958 36.21 7.15 0.38
C TRP A 958 37.69 7.06 -0.05
N TRP A 959 38.30 8.19 -0.41
CA TRP A 959 39.68 8.21 -0.89
C TRP A 959 40.68 7.99 0.26
N ASP A 960 40.38 8.48 1.47
CA ASP A 960 41.23 8.28 2.65
C ASP A 960 41.36 6.79 3.02
N LEU A 961 40.33 6.00 2.74
CA LEU A 961 40.31 4.57 3.03
C LEU A 961 40.74 3.70 1.84
N LEU A 962 40.91 4.28 0.65
CA LEU A 962 41.34 3.59 -0.56
C LEU A 962 42.82 3.87 -0.85
N VAL A 963 43.70 3.02 -0.32
CA VAL A 963 45.16 3.14 -0.49
C VAL A 963 45.64 2.16 -1.55
N ASP A 964 46.34 2.67 -2.58
CA ASP A 964 46.82 1.88 -3.73
C ASP A 964 45.72 1.00 -4.39
N GLY A 965 44.49 1.52 -4.44
CA GLY A 965 43.33 0.83 -5.03
C GLY A 965 42.73 -0.29 -4.16
N VAL A 966 43.16 -0.41 -2.89
CA VAL A 966 42.68 -1.41 -1.93
C VAL A 966 41.99 -0.72 -0.75
N TRP A 967 40.79 -1.20 -0.41
CA TRP A 967 40.06 -0.70 0.75
C TRP A 967 40.73 -1.14 2.05
N THR A 968 41.13 -0.18 2.87
CA THR A 968 41.83 -0.42 4.15
C THR A 968 40.90 -0.58 5.34
N GLY A 969 39.62 -0.24 5.18
CA GLY A 969 38.58 -0.42 6.20
C GLY A 969 38.42 -1.88 6.64
N VAL A 970 38.01 -2.07 7.89
CA VAL A 970 37.95 -3.39 8.54
C VAL A 970 36.62 -4.06 8.26
N ARG A 971 35.52 -3.32 8.41
CA ARG A 971 34.16 -3.86 8.39
C ARG A 971 33.72 -4.29 7.01
N ALA A 972 33.92 -3.47 5.98
CA ALA A 972 33.59 -3.86 4.60
C ALA A 972 34.38 -5.11 4.16
N ASN A 973 35.66 -5.20 4.56
CA ASN A 973 36.49 -6.37 4.27
C ASN A 973 36.02 -7.63 5.03
N GLU A 974 35.62 -7.52 6.29
CA GLU A 974 35.09 -8.67 7.06
C GLU A 974 33.77 -9.18 6.47
N VAL A 975 32.88 -8.28 6.06
CA VAL A 975 31.64 -8.63 5.35
C VAL A 975 31.95 -9.34 4.04
N LEU A 976 32.86 -8.81 3.22
CA LEU A 976 33.26 -9.45 1.97
C LEU A 976 33.86 -10.84 2.21
N GLN A 977 34.76 -10.98 3.18
CA GLN A 977 35.41 -12.26 3.49
C GLN A 977 34.40 -13.33 3.91
N PHE A 978 33.38 -12.94 4.67
CA PHE A 978 32.23 -13.79 4.98
C PHE A 978 31.42 -14.11 3.71
N TRP A 979 31.08 -13.08 2.93
CA TRP A 979 30.19 -13.19 1.78
C TRP A 979 30.78 -14.10 0.69
N ASP A 980 32.08 -13.98 0.40
CA ASP A 980 32.81 -14.78 -0.60
C ASP A 980 33.35 -16.10 -0.07
N ASN A 981 33.24 -16.31 1.24
CA ASN A 981 33.87 -17.41 1.95
C ASN A 981 35.40 -17.48 1.72
N ASP A 982 36.06 -16.33 1.62
CA ASP A 982 37.51 -16.20 1.47
C ASP A 982 38.06 -15.23 2.52
N LYS A 983 38.84 -15.75 3.47
CA LYS A 983 39.46 -14.96 4.56
C LYS A 983 40.48 -13.92 4.08
N ASN A 984 40.95 -14.01 2.84
CA ASN A 984 41.93 -13.09 2.27
C ASN A 984 41.29 -12.06 1.34
N ALA A 985 39.99 -12.13 1.10
CA ALA A 985 39.29 -11.19 0.23
C ALA A 985 39.45 -9.75 0.73
N LYS A 986 39.62 -8.85 -0.22
CA LYS A 986 39.75 -7.40 0.01
C LYS A 986 38.90 -6.66 -0.99
N MET A 987 38.13 -5.69 -0.49
CA MET A 987 37.46 -4.72 -1.34
C MET A 987 38.52 -3.90 -2.08
N LYS A 988 38.25 -3.66 -3.36
CA LYS A 988 39.06 -2.85 -4.25
C LYS A 988 38.20 -1.70 -4.76
N GLY A 989 38.85 -0.67 -5.23
CA GLY A 989 38.15 0.46 -5.83
C GLY A 989 39.06 1.34 -6.65
N ASP A 990 38.45 2.31 -7.32
CA ASP A 990 39.13 3.39 -8.01
C ASP A 990 38.63 4.75 -7.49
N SER A 991 38.79 5.82 -8.28
CA SER A 991 38.32 7.14 -7.88
C SER A 991 36.81 7.21 -7.57
N MET A 992 35.99 6.30 -8.09
CA MET A 992 34.53 6.34 -7.95
C MET A 992 33.89 4.98 -7.65
N HIS A 993 34.44 3.88 -8.14
CA HIS A 993 33.80 2.57 -8.19
C HIS A 993 34.39 1.57 -7.19
N MET A 994 33.61 0.56 -6.82
CA MET A 994 34.02 -0.52 -5.91
C MET A 994 33.90 -1.90 -6.54
N TRP A 995 34.76 -2.85 -6.14
CA TRP A 995 34.65 -4.26 -6.51
C TRP A 995 35.12 -5.17 -5.36
N PRO A 996 34.60 -6.41 -5.27
CA PRO A 996 33.44 -6.95 -6.01
C PRO A 996 32.10 -6.35 -5.52
N TYR A 997 30.98 -6.71 -6.15
CA TYR A 997 29.61 -6.29 -5.77
C TYR A 997 29.27 -4.79 -5.94
N GLY A 998 30.07 -4.01 -6.67
CA GLY A 998 29.76 -2.61 -6.97
C GLY A 998 28.64 -2.41 -7.99
N ILE A 999 28.40 -3.37 -8.89
CA ILE A 999 27.42 -3.29 -9.98
C ILE A 999 27.72 -2.08 -10.90
N ASN A 1000 28.97 -1.96 -11.33
CA ASN A 1000 29.48 -0.75 -12.01
C ASN A 1000 29.07 -0.67 -13.49
N GLY A 1001 28.25 -1.61 -13.95
CA GLY A 1001 27.67 -1.61 -15.28
C GLY A 1001 26.55 -2.63 -15.40
N ALA A 1002 25.69 -2.46 -16.40
CA ALA A 1002 24.53 -3.33 -16.61
C ALA A 1002 24.88 -4.82 -16.76
N GLN A 1003 26.06 -5.12 -17.32
CA GLN A 1003 26.57 -6.50 -17.46
C GLN A 1003 26.94 -7.16 -16.13
N GLU A 1004 27.18 -6.38 -15.07
CA GLU A 1004 27.46 -6.88 -13.73
C GLU A 1004 26.17 -7.16 -12.92
N ASP A 1005 25.01 -6.67 -13.40
CA ASP A 1005 23.73 -6.88 -12.75
C ASP A 1005 23.13 -8.25 -13.09
N SER A 1006 23.38 -9.22 -12.22
CA SER A 1006 22.80 -10.57 -12.30
C SER A 1006 21.31 -10.66 -11.95
N GLY A 1007 20.70 -9.62 -11.37
CA GLY A 1007 19.30 -9.65 -10.91
C GLY A 1007 19.07 -10.52 -9.68
N THR A 1008 20.12 -11.00 -9.02
CA THR A 1008 20.02 -11.97 -7.92
C THR A 1008 20.06 -11.32 -6.55
N GLU A 1009 19.36 -11.93 -5.59
CA GLU A 1009 19.42 -11.54 -4.18
C GLU A 1009 20.85 -11.59 -3.63
N LEU A 1010 21.67 -12.57 -4.06
CA LEU A 1010 23.07 -12.67 -3.67
C LEU A 1010 23.85 -11.40 -3.99
N LEU A 1011 23.67 -10.85 -5.19
CA LEU A 1011 24.34 -9.64 -5.65
C LEU A 1011 23.84 -8.42 -4.87
N TYR A 1012 22.51 -8.27 -4.77
CA TYR A 1012 21.90 -7.10 -4.15
C TYR A 1012 22.15 -7.05 -2.63
N TYR A 1013 22.03 -8.18 -1.93
CA TYR A 1013 22.34 -8.22 -0.49
C TYR A 1013 23.83 -8.02 -0.25
N GLY A 1014 24.69 -8.62 -1.07
CA GLY A 1014 26.15 -8.42 -0.99
C GLY A 1014 26.53 -6.94 -1.15
N ASN A 1015 25.96 -6.26 -2.16
CA ASN A 1015 26.14 -4.82 -2.37
C ASN A 1015 25.75 -4.00 -1.14
N ALA A 1016 24.53 -4.19 -0.63
CA ALA A 1016 24.02 -3.44 0.52
C ALA A 1016 24.86 -3.65 1.80
N LEU A 1017 25.18 -4.91 2.13
CA LEU A 1017 25.93 -5.25 3.34
C LEU A 1017 27.38 -4.73 3.30
N ILE A 1018 28.02 -4.76 2.13
CA ILE A 1018 29.38 -4.24 1.96
C ILE A 1018 29.38 -2.71 2.09
N ILE A 1019 28.39 -2.03 1.52
CA ILE A 1019 28.23 -0.58 1.63
C ILE A 1019 28.00 -0.16 3.10
N GLU A 1020 27.14 -0.86 3.84
CA GLU A 1020 26.99 -0.63 5.29
C GLU A 1020 28.35 -0.77 5.98
N GLY A 1021 29.11 -1.83 5.68
CA GLY A 1021 30.46 -2.01 6.21
C GLY A 1021 31.42 -0.85 5.87
N MET A 1022 31.29 -0.23 4.70
CA MET A 1022 32.07 0.97 4.34
C MET A 1022 31.65 2.19 5.16
N HIS A 1023 30.35 2.35 5.44
CA HIS A 1023 29.87 3.40 6.35
C HIS A 1023 30.30 3.18 7.79
N GLU A 1024 30.32 1.92 8.26
CA GLU A 1024 30.89 1.54 9.57
C GLU A 1024 32.41 1.83 9.64
N ASP A 1025 33.09 1.77 8.49
CA ASP A 1025 34.52 2.08 8.37
C ASP A 1025 34.82 3.58 8.30
N GLY A 1026 33.84 4.47 8.15
CA GLY A 1026 34.10 5.92 8.13
C GLY A 1026 33.75 6.62 6.83
N VAL A 1027 33.11 5.95 5.87
CA VAL A 1027 32.47 6.66 4.78
C VAL A 1027 31.23 7.35 5.31
N GLN A 1028 31.12 8.64 5.06
CA GLN A 1028 30.01 9.45 5.51
C GLN A 1028 28.78 9.21 4.61
N PRO A 1029 27.64 8.70 5.15
CA PRO A 1029 26.44 8.44 4.36
C PRO A 1029 25.61 9.70 4.07
N THR A 1030 25.63 10.68 4.96
CA THR A 1030 24.92 11.97 4.83
C THR A 1030 25.72 13.10 5.45
N GLY A 1031 25.54 14.34 5.00
CA GLY A 1031 26.34 15.49 5.46
C GLY A 1031 26.31 15.73 6.99
N SER A 1032 25.31 15.19 7.68
CA SER A 1032 25.14 15.28 9.14
C SER A 1032 25.64 14.04 9.91
N CYS A 1033 26.09 13.00 9.22
CA CYS A 1033 26.59 11.76 9.80
C CYS A 1033 28.07 11.55 9.44
N PHE A 1034 28.95 11.47 10.43
CA PHE A 1034 30.36 11.15 10.21
C PHE A 1034 30.57 9.73 9.68
N ALA A 1035 29.98 8.73 10.34
CA ALA A 1035 30.11 7.31 10.03
C ALA A 1035 28.96 6.55 10.67
N SER A 1036 28.56 5.40 10.12
CA SER A 1036 27.54 4.56 10.75
C SER A 1036 28.07 3.98 12.07
N PRO A 1037 27.46 4.28 13.23
CA PRO A 1037 27.81 3.61 14.48
C PRO A 1037 27.40 2.13 14.40
N ALA A 1038 28.23 1.25 14.96
CA ALA A 1038 28.07 -0.18 14.79
C ALA A 1038 28.68 -1.01 15.93
N TYR A 1039 28.22 -2.25 16.03
CA TYR A 1039 28.82 -3.27 16.89
C TYR A 1039 30.12 -3.80 16.26
N THR A 1040 31.26 -3.22 16.64
CA THR A 1040 32.61 -3.49 16.10
C THR A 1040 33.58 -4.11 17.12
N PHE A 1041 33.22 -4.05 18.40
CA PHE A 1041 33.90 -4.72 19.50
C PHE A 1041 32.96 -5.74 20.15
N GLU A 1042 33.33 -7.02 20.04
CA GLU A 1042 32.60 -8.13 20.65
C GLU A 1042 32.95 -8.23 22.14
N HIS A 1043 32.07 -7.71 23.00
CA HIS A 1043 32.22 -7.84 24.46
C HIS A 1043 31.42 -9.04 24.97
N ASN A 1044 31.87 -9.60 26.10
CA ASN A 1044 31.22 -10.74 26.74
C ASN A 1044 30.19 -10.23 27.75
N ASP A 1045 28.93 -10.60 27.54
CA ASP A 1045 27.83 -10.25 28.45
C ASP A 1045 27.74 -11.20 29.66
N ASP A 1046 28.45 -12.34 29.65
CA ASP A 1046 28.37 -13.35 30.69
C ASP A 1046 29.48 -13.18 31.73
N VAL A 1047 29.08 -13.08 33.02
CA VAL A 1047 29.94 -12.84 34.20
C VAL A 1047 30.55 -11.42 34.15
N PRO A 1048 30.79 -10.72 35.28
CA PRO A 1048 31.49 -9.44 35.22
C PRO A 1048 32.91 -9.64 34.66
N ASN A 1049 33.05 -9.45 33.35
CA ASN A 1049 34.32 -9.34 32.65
C ASN A 1049 34.62 -7.87 32.53
N TYR A 1050 35.46 -7.40 33.43
CA TYR A 1050 35.95 -6.04 33.39
C TYR A 1050 37.03 -5.89 32.32
N TYR A 1051 37.00 -4.75 31.66
CA TYR A 1051 37.95 -4.37 30.62
C TYR A 1051 38.89 -3.28 31.13
N TYR A 1052 40.10 -3.27 30.57
CA TYR A 1052 41.17 -2.34 30.90
C TYR A 1052 41.63 -1.65 29.62
N ILE A 1053 41.79 -0.33 29.66
CA ILE A 1053 42.00 0.46 28.44
C ILE A 1053 43.41 1.06 28.48
N GLN A 1054 44.18 0.95 27.39
CA GLN A 1054 45.54 1.51 27.26
C GLN A 1054 45.70 2.34 25.99
N ASN A 1055 46.45 3.43 26.05
CA ASN A 1055 46.84 4.16 24.84
C ASN A 1055 47.97 3.39 24.10
N VAL A 1056 48.02 3.45 22.78
CA VAL A 1056 49.05 2.74 22.00
C VAL A 1056 50.32 3.55 21.74
N ASP A 1057 50.37 4.82 22.16
CA ASP A 1057 51.54 5.68 22.04
C ASP A 1057 52.52 5.49 23.21
N GLU A 1058 53.81 5.33 22.91
CA GLU A 1058 54.85 5.22 23.93
C GLU A 1058 54.93 6.45 24.83
N THR A 1059 54.65 7.65 24.30
CA THR A 1059 54.64 8.92 25.03
C THR A 1059 53.57 8.97 26.11
N TYR A 1060 52.47 8.22 25.91
CA TYR A 1060 51.31 8.16 26.82
C TYR A 1060 51.22 6.82 27.54
N GLY A 1061 52.38 6.17 27.73
CA GLY A 1061 52.53 5.02 28.61
C GLY A 1061 52.06 3.69 28.00
N PHE A 1062 52.17 3.49 26.69
CA PHE A 1062 51.91 2.17 26.08
C PHE A 1062 52.62 1.05 26.85
N GLN A 1063 51.88 -0.02 27.18
CA GLN A 1063 52.28 -1.16 28.02
C GLN A 1063 52.59 -0.86 29.50
N LYS A 1064 52.64 0.40 29.92
CA LYS A 1064 52.99 0.81 31.29
C LYS A 1064 51.85 1.50 32.03
N ALA A 1065 50.90 2.09 31.31
CA ALA A 1065 49.81 2.89 31.85
C ALA A 1065 48.44 2.39 31.41
N TYR A 1066 47.43 2.64 32.25
CA TYR A 1066 46.05 2.25 32.04
C TYR A 1066 45.10 3.41 32.32
N LEU A 1067 43.96 3.42 31.63
CA LEU A 1067 42.92 4.42 31.81
C LEU A 1067 42.22 4.23 33.16
N GLN A 1068 42.28 5.25 34.00
CA GLN A 1068 41.80 5.26 35.37
C GLN A 1068 40.76 6.36 35.58
N ALA A 1069 39.69 6.05 36.30
CA ALA A 1069 38.78 7.05 36.83
C ALA A 1069 39.28 7.57 38.19
N THR A 1070 39.64 8.85 38.28
CA THR A 1070 40.09 9.48 39.52
C THR A 1070 39.12 10.56 39.99
N THR A 1071 39.26 11.04 41.24
CA THR A 1071 38.52 12.21 41.74
C THR A 1071 38.80 13.48 40.95
N ALA A 1072 39.94 13.55 40.24
CA ALA A 1072 40.32 14.67 39.37
C ALA A 1072 39.85 14.50 37.90
N GLY A 1073 39.19 13.39 37.56
CA GLY A 1073 38.71 13.07 36.22
C GLY A 1073 39.38 11.83 35.60
N LEU A 1074 39.28 11.71 34.27
CA LEU A 1074 39.80 10.60 33.48
C LEU A 1074 41.31 10.78 33.21
N LYS A 1075 42.13 9.80 33.58
CA LYS A 1075 43.60 9.85 33.47
C LYS A 1075 44.16 8.56 32.90
N TRP A 1076 45.36 8.63 32.33
CA TRP A 1076 46.18 7.45 32.08
C TRP A 1076 47.29 7.42 33.14
N THR A 1077 47.39 6.32 33.89
CA THR A 1077 48.29 6.23 35.06
C THR A 1077 49.21 5.03 34.91
N GLU A 1078 50.52 5.24 35.04
CA GLU A 1078 51.51 4.15 35.07
C GLU A 1078 51.31 3.27 36.31
N THR A 1079 51.27 1.95 36.11
CA THR A 1079 51.11 0.96 37.18
C THR A 1079 51.52 -0.43 36.70
N THR A 1080 51.75 -1.37 37.62
CA THR A 1080 51.96 -2.78 37.24
C THR A 1080 50.63 -3.46 36.96
N SER A 1081 50.67 -4.54 36.19
CA SER A 1081 49.48 -5.31 35.83
C SER A 1081 48.78 -5.90 37.06
N GLU A 1082 49.54 -6.35 38.06
CA GLU A 1082 49.01 -6.88 39.31
C GLU A 1082 48.28 -5.79 40.11
N ALA A 1083 48.87 -4.60 40.21
CA ALA A 1083 48.28 -3.48 40.93
C ALA A 1083 47.01 -2.95 40.22
N MET A 1084 47.03 -2.90 38.89
CA MET A 1084 45.88 -2.56 38.06
C MET A 1084 44.72 -3.55 38.23
N LEU A 1085 45.01 -4.86 38.19
CA LEU A 1085 43.99 -5.91 38.34
C LEU A 1085 43.33 -5.94 39.73
N ALA A 1086 44.01 -5.37 40.74
CA ALA A 1086 43.54 -5.26 42.12
C ALA A 1086 42.77 -3.95 42.42
N ASP A 1087 42.70 -3.00 41.47
CA ASP A 1087 42.09 -1.69 41.68
C ASP A 1087 40.96 -1.44 40.66
N ASP A 1088 39.72 -1.45 41.17
CA ASP A 1088 38.48 -1.26 40.39
C ASP A 1088 38.40 0.12 39.69
N SER A 1089 39.24 1.09 40.06
CA SER A 1089 39.31 2.37 39.36
C SER A 1089 39.91 2.28 37.95
N TYR A 1090 40.58 1.17 37.60
CA TYR A 1090 41.06 0.86 36.25
C TYR A 1090 40.11 -0.03 35.44
N ALA A 1091 39.12 -0.63 36.10
CA ALA A 1091 38.20 -1.59 35.53
C ALA A 1091 36.98 -0.91 34.89
N TRP A 1092 36.61 -1.33 33.68
CA TRP A 1092 35.49 -0.78 32.90
C TRP A 1092 34.51 -1.88 32.48
N GLU A 1093 33.23 -1.66 32.78
CA GLU A 1093 32.10 -2.41 32.21
C GLU A 1093 31.71 -1.77 30.87
N ILE A 1094 31.57 -2.60 29.84
CA ILE A 1094 31.18 -2.17 28.49
C ILE A 1094 29.75 -2.63 28.24
N SER A 1095 28.93 -1.73 27.70
CA SER A 1095 27.58 -2.03 27.22
C SER A 1095 27.39 -1.45 25.82
N PHE A 1096 26.48 -2.06 25.05
CA PHE A 1096 26.10 -1.60 23.72
C PHE A 1096 24.60 -1.39 23.65
N ASP A 1097 24.17 -0.30 23.02
CA ASP A 1097 22.76 0.02 22.79
C ASP A 1097 22.38 -0.28 21.34
N PRO A 1098 21.63 -1.37 21.06
CA PRO A 1098 21.22 -1.73 19.70
C PRO A 1098 20.42 -0.64 18.98
N LYS A 1099 19.71 0.25 19.68
CA LYS A 1099 18.90 1.29 19.02
C LYS A 1099 19.75 2.43 18.48
N THR A 1100 20.82 2.77 19.18
CA THR A 1100 21.69 3.89 18.80
C THR A 1100 23.03 3.43 18.23
N GLN A 1101 23.34 2.14 18.35
CA GLN A 1101 24.58 1.48 17.93
C GLN A 1101 25.85 2.06 18.58
N PHE A 1102 25.72 2.70 19.75
CA PHE A 1102 26.84 3.25 20.51
C PHE A 1102 27.16 2.40 21.74
N TYR A 1103 28.41 2.51 22.19
CA TYR A 1103 28.93 1.90 23.40
C TYR A 1103 28.89 2.87 24.58
N SER A 1104 28.78 2.32 25.79
CA SER A 1104 28.99 3.04 27.04
C SER A 1104 29.96 2.28 27.93
N PHE A 1105 30.86 3.03 28.58
CA PHE A 1105 31.96 2.51 29.40
C PHE A 1105 31.78 3.00 30.83
N ARG A 1106 31.41 2.11 31.75
CA ARG A 1106 31.19 2.44 33.16
C ARG A 1106 32.36 1.95 33.99
N ASN A 1107 32.99 2.85 34.73
CA ASN A 1107 34.04 2.47 35.65
C ASN A 1107 33.48 1.74 36.88
N ILE A 1108 34.12 0.65 37.29
CA ILE A 1108 33.65 -0.19 38.40
C ILE A 1108 33.83 0.50 39.74
N GLY A 1109 35.02 1.06 40.01
CA GLY A 1109 35.33 1.66 41.30
C GLY A 1109 34.51 2.92 41.62
N THR A 1110 34.22 3.74 40.61
CA THR A 1110 33.53 5.03 40.79
C THR A 1110 32.04 5.00 40.41
N GLY A 1111 31.65 4.04 39.56
CA GLY A 1111 30.33 3.99 38.91
C GLY A 1111 30.10 5.07 37.85
N ALA A 1112 31.12 5.86 37.50
CA ALA A 1112 31.03 6.92 36.50
C ALA A 1112 31.31 6.41 35.08
N TYR A 1113 30.68 7.03 34.09
CA TYR A 1113 30.86 6.70 32.68
C TYR A 1113 31.91 7.59 32.01
N ILE A 1114 32.61 7.07 31.01
CA ILE A 1114 33.33 7.93 30.06
C ILE A 1114 32.30 8.81 29.34
N SER A 1115 32.55 10.12 29.30
CA SER A 1115 31.64 11.13 28.80
C SER A 1115 32.37 12.21 27.98
N TYR A 1116 31.69 12.78 27.00
CA TYR A 1116 32.14 13.96 26.27
C TYR A 1116 31.17 15.12 26.48
N ASN A 1117 31.69 16.24 26.97
CA ASN A 1117 30.88 17.42 27.35
C ASN A 1117 30.85 18.54 26.29
N GLY A 1118 31.36 18.27 25.07
CA GLY A 1118 31.51 19.28 24.02
C GLY A 1118 32.91 19.90 23.93
N SER A 1119 33.77 19.70 24.94
CA SER A 1119 35.14 20.25 24.97
C SER A 1119 36.22 19.23 25.32
N LYS A 1120 35.90 18.23 26.17
CA LYS A 1120 36.86 17.20 26.59
C LYS A 1120 36.18 15.89 26.96
N PHE A 1121 36.95 14.82 26.91
CA PHE A 1121 36.58 13.54 27.52
C PHE A 1121 36.82 13.60 29.04
N ALA A 1122 35.86 13.09 29.82
CA ALA A 1122 35.87 13.09 31.28
C ALA A 1122 35.02 11.96 31.83
N THR A 1123 35.00 11.78 33.15
CA THR A 1123 34.08 10.85 33.83
C THR A 1123 32.83 11.58 34.35
N SER A 1124 31.66 10.99 34.15
CA SER A 1124 30.36 11.53 34.57
C SER A 1124 29.55 10.48 35.31
N LYS A 1125 29.12 10.75 36.55
CA LYS A 1125 28.31 9.80 37.33
C LYS A 1125 26.84 9.89 36.89
N ARG A 1126 26.33 8.80 36.33
CA ARG A 1126 24.95 8.67 35.82
C ARG A 1126 24.34 7.35 36.26
N THR A 1127 23.03 7.34 36.44
CA THR A 1127 22.25 6.10 36.57
C THR A 1127 22.04 5.44 35.21
N THR A 1128 21.77 6.23 34.17
CA THR A 1128 21.60 5.77 32.78
C THR A 1128 22.39 6.68 31.83
N PRO A 1129 23.17 6.12 30.87
CA PRO A 1129 23.91 6.91 29.88
C PRO A 1129 23.01 7.81 29.04
N THR A 1130 23.46 9.05 28.79
CA THR A 1130 22.83 9.96 27.83
C THR A 1130 23.68 10.07 26.55
N ALA A 1131 23.33 10.96 25.61
CA ALA A 1131 24.11 11.15 24.38
C ALA A 1131 25.59 11.55 24.64
N SER A 1132 25.90 12.15 25.79
CA SER A 1132 27.28 12.49 26.18
C SER A 1132 28.10 11.26 26.61
N GLU A 1133 27.47 10.20 27.08
CA GLU A 1133 28.11 8.96 27.55
C GLU A 1133 28.04 7.81 26.51
N LYS A 1134 27.62 8.13 25.28
CA LYS A 1134 27.52 7.20 24.15
C LYS A 1134 28.63 7.50 23.14
N LEU A 1135 29.50 6.51 22.93
CA LEU A 1135 30.70 6.61 22.11
C LEU A 1135 30.66 5.58 20.99
N GLN A 1136 31.16 5.96 19.81
CA GLN A 1136 31.40 5.04 18.71
C GLN A 1136 32.79 4.44 18.87
N LEU A 1137 32.89 3.12 18.75
CA LEU A 1137 34.18 2.44 18.61
C LEU A 1137 34.45 2.18 17.14
N MET A 1138 35.50 2.79 16.62
CA MET A 1138 35.98 2.50 15.27
C MET A 1138 37.27 1.66 15.36
N PRO A 1139 37.32 0.48 14.74
CA PRO A 1139 38.50 -0.37 14.77
C PRO A 1139 39.67 0.24 13.97
N SER A 1140 40.88 0.23 14.55
CA SER A 1140 42.09 0.62 13.84
C SER A 1140 42.43 -0.36 12.72
N ARG A 1141 43.10 0.13 11.66
CA ARG A 1141 43.32 -0.65 10.44
C ARG A 1141 44.47 -1.66 10.59
N SER A 1142 45.39 -1.42 11.51
CA SER A 1142 46.51 -2.31 11.82
C SER A 1142 46.37 -2.94 13.21
N TYR A 1143 47.01 -4.09 13.38
CA TYR A 1143 47.14 -4.70 14.69
C TYR A 1143 48.32 -4.08 15.45
N THR A 1144 48.10 -3.76 16.71
CA THR A 1144 49.12 -3.34 17.66
C THR A 1144 49.73 -4.60 18.30
N THR A 1145 51.06 -4.71 18.29
CA THR A 1145 51.75 -5.78 19.03
C THR A 1145 51.82 -5.38 20.50
N TRP A 1146 51.10 -6.11 21.34
CA TRP A 1146 51.05 -5.89 22.77
C TRP A 1146 51.74 -7.06 23.47
N SER A 1147 52.60 -6.77 24.44
CA SER A 1147 53.41 -7.76 25.14
C SER A 1147 53.20 -7.68 26.65
N ASN A 1148 53.23 -8.85 27.30
CA ASN A 1148 53.31 -8.98 28.75
C ASN A 1148 54.33 -10.07 29.12
N SER A 1149 54.35 -10.46 30.40
CA SER A 1149 55.23 -11.52 30.91
C SER A 1149 54.99 -12.90 30.28
N GLU A 1150 53.82 -13.15 29.69
CA GLU A 1150 53.41 -14.42 29.07
C GLU A 1150 53.70 -14.48 27.56
N GLY A 1151 54.04 -13.34 26.93
CA GLY A 1151 54.39 -13.26 25.50
C GLY A 1151 53.76 -12.08 24.78
N SER A 1152 53.90 -12.07 23.45
CA SER A 1152 53.36 -11.01 22.57
C SER A 1152 52.11 -11.49 21.84
N GLN A 1153 51.08 -10.64 21.81
CA GLN A 1153 49.82 -10.84 21.09
C GLN A 1153 49.58 -9.69 20.11
N LYS A 1154 48.94 -9.97 18.97
CA LYS A 1154 48.47 -8.95 18.04
C LYS A 1154 47.03 -8.60 18.38
N LEU A 1155 46.82 -7.39 18.88
CA LEU A 1155 45.51 -6.90 19.31
C LEU A 1155 45.07 -5.73 18.44
N ARG A 1156 43.76 -5.61 18.20
CA ARG A 1156 43.21 -4.47 17.47
C ARG A 1156 42.96 -3.33 18.46
N SER A 1157 43.43 -2.14 18.11
CA SER A 1157 43.13 -0.91 18.85
C SER A 1157 41.89 -0.22 18.27
N TYR A 1158 41.32 0.71 19.01
CA TYR A 1158 40.08 1.39 18.66
C TYR A 1158 40.22 2.90 18.88
N TRP A 1159 39.60 3.68 18.01
CA TRP A 1159 39.30 5.07 18.30
C TRP A 1159 38.00 5.16 19.09
N PHE A 1160 38.02 5.95 20.15
CA PHE A 1160 36.84 6.27 20.96
C PHE A 1160 36.31 7.62 20.47
N LEU A 1161 35.22 7.57 19.70
CA LEU A 1161 34.75 8.69 18.91
C LEU A 1161 33.45 9.27 19.47
N LYS A 1162 33.38 10.60 19.44
CA LYS A 1162 32.12 11.34 19.58
C LYS A 1162 31.84 12.10 18.28
N ALA A 1163 30.77 11.68 17.59
CA ALA A 1163 30.31 12.36 16.37
C ALA A 1163 29.81 13.79 16.68
N ASN A 1164 30.16 14.71 15.79
CA ASN A 1164 29.80 16.14 15.75
C ASN A 1164 29.35 16.50 14.32
N GLY A 1165 28.16 16.07 13.93
CA GLY A 1165 27.70 16.17 12.54
C GLY A 1165 28.51 15.27 11.61
N GLY A 1166 28.99 15.82 10.48
CA GLY A 1166 29.84 15.12 9.51
C GLY A 1166 31.30 14.90 9.92
N SER A 1167 31.67 15.16 11.18
CA SER A 1167 33.02 14.96 11.72
C SER A 1167 32.96 14.26 13.07
N ALA A 1168 34.11 13.82 13.59
CA ALA A 1168 34.20 13.22 14.92
C ALA A 1168 35.36 13.79 15.73
N THR A 1169 35.20 13.83 17.05
CA THR A 1169 36.27 14.05 18.01
C THR A 1169 36.72 12.71 18.56
N ALA A 1170 38.02 12.42 18.48
CA ALA A 1170 38.65 11.26 19.09
C ALA A 1170 39.17 11.57 20.49
N MET A 1171 39.10 10.59 21.39
CA MET A 1171 39.74 10.65 22.70
C MET A 1171 41.25 10.46 22.53
N THR A 1172 42.05 11.39 23.05
CA THR A 1172 43.50 11.44 22.79
C THR A 1172 44.30 11.50 24.10
N GLY A 1173 45.45 10.84 24.13
CA GLY A 1173 46.38 10.96 25.26
C GLY A 1173 46.98 12.37 25.36
N ALA A 1174 47.05 12.94 26.57
CA ALA A 1174 47.66 14.25 26.81
C ALA A 1174 48.88 14.14 27.74
N ALA A 1175 49.93 14.91 27.47
CA ALA A 1175 51.23 14.85 28.16
C ALA A 1175 51.19 15.11 29.67
N ASN A 1176 50.09 15.66 30.20
CA ASN A 1176 49.89 15.93 31.62
C ASN A 1176 49.32 14.72 32.42
N GLY A 1177 49.33 13.51 31.86
CA GLY A 1177 48.71 12.33 32.46
C GLY A 1177 47.18 12.27 32.29
N GLY A 1178 46.60 13.20 31.51
CA GLY A 1178 45.16 13.30 31.27
C GLY A 1178 44.76 12.83 29.87
N VAL A 1179 43.46 12.93 29.58
CA VAL A 1179 42.91 12.77 28.23
C VAL A 1179 42.42 14.11 27.68
N SER A 1180 42.51 14.28 26.36
CA SER A 1180 41.96 15.41 25.59
C SER A 1180 40.99 14.90 24.52
N GLY A 1181 40.38 15.84 23.78
CA GLY A 1181 39.63 15.53 22.56
C GLY A 1181 40.25 16.28 21.39
N THR A 1182 40.64 15.56 20.33
CA THR A 1182 41.14 16.15 19.07
C THR A 1182 40.25 15.73 17.91
N ASN A 1183 40.35 16.40 16.77
CA ASN A 1183 39.68 15.92 15.56
C ASN A 1183 40.18 14.51 15.24
N PHE A 1184 39.25 13.64 14.86
CA PHE A 1184 39.59 12.29 14.44
C PHE A 1184 40.58 12.35 13.27
N ASP A 1185 41.68 11.63 13.41
CA ASP A 1185 42.64 11.36 12.36
C ASP A 1185 42.64 9.86 12.05
N ASN A 1186 42.52 9.54 10.76
CA ASN A 1186 42.53 8.18 10.25
C ASN A 1186 43.96 7.70 9.93
N ASP A 1187 44.96 8.57 10.08
CA ASP A 1187 46.37 8.20 9.96
C ASP A 1187 46.75 7.18 11.04
N MET A 1188 47.45 6.14 10.59
CA MET A 1188 47.94 5.07 11.45
C MET A 1188 49.17 5.47 12.25
N ASP A 1189 49.78 6.61 11.95
CA ASP A 1189 50.88 7.21 12.73
C ASP A 1189 50.37 8.03 13.93
N ASP A 1190 49.07 8.36 13.98
CA ASP A 1190 48.41 9.02 15.12
C ASP A 1190 48.14 8.01 16.25
N THR A 1191 49.22 7.47 16.82
CA THR A 1191 49.22 6.51 17.94
C THR A 1191 48.49 7.02 19.17
N ASN A 1192 48.45 8.33 19.38
CA ASN A 1192 47.87 8.95 20.58
C ASN A 1192 46.33 8.94 20.63
N GLN A 1193 45.65 8.77 19.50
CA GLN A 1193 44.18 8.70 19.42
C GLN A 1193 43.63 7.27 19.56
N ARG A 1194 44.51 6.27 19.58
CA ARG A 1194 44.16 4.84 19.52
C ARG A 1194 44.33 4.16 20.88
N TRP A 1195 43.37 3.33 21.22
CA TRP A 1195 43.30 2.67 22.52
C TRP A 1195 43.07 1.17 22.40
N LEU A 1196 43.82 0.37 23.13
CA LEU A 1196 43.57 -1.06 23.31
C LEU A 1196 42.52 -1.27 24.40
N ILE A 1197 41.65 -2.26 24.18
CA ILE A 1197 40.69 -2.75 25.17
C ILE A 1197 41.09 -4.19 25.52
N LEU A 1198 41.54 -4.38 26.76
CA LEU A 1198 42.08 -5.64 27.28
C LEU A 1198 41.09 -6.27 28.26
N ASN A 1199 41.04 -7.59 28.33
CA ASN A 1199 40.33 -8.34 29.35
C ASN A 1199 41.32 -9.13 30.22
N LYS A 1200 40.83 -9.76 31.30
CA LYS A 1200 41.68 -10.57 32.19
C LYS A 1200 42.36 -11.74 31.48
N THR A 1201 41.75 -12.31 30.45
CA THR A 1201 42.35 -13.44 29.70
C THR A 1201 43.50 -13.02 28.80
N ASN A 1202 43.65 -11.74 28.44
CA ASN A 1202 44.85 -11.26 27.73
C ASN A 1202 46.14 -11.41 28.56
N TRP A 1203 46.01 -11.56 29.89
CA TRP A 1203 47.12 -11.75 30.83
C TRP A 1203 47.48 -13.21 31.08
N VAL A 1204 46.79 -14.14 30.40
CA VAL A 1204 47.01 -15.57 30.51
C VAL A 1204 47.39 -16.05 29.10
N ALA A 1205 48.55 -16.71 28.94
CA ALA A 1205 48.85 -17.41 27.71
C ALA A 1205 47.64 -18.31 27.36
N THR A 1206 47.16 -18.21 26.13
CA THR A 1206 46.09 -19.08 25.64
C THR A 1206 46.59 -20.50 25.51
N ASP A 1207 46.64 -21.22 26.62
CA ASP A 1207 46.37 -22.64 26.61
C ASP A 1207 44.87 -22.82 26.76
N ILE A 1208 44.30 -23.53 25.80
CA ILE A 1208 43.14 -24.37 26.05
C ILE A 1208 43.56 -25.28 27.20
N HIS A 1209 43.29 -24.89 28.44
CA HIS A 1209 43.34 -25.83 29.54
C HIS A 1209 42.09 -26.70 29.45
N GLU A 1210 42.26 -27.84 28.79
CA GLU A 1210 41.75 -29.09 29.35
C GLU A 1210 42.04 -29.06 30.86
N ILE A 1211 40.99 -28.90 31.68
CA ILE A 1211 41.13 -29.15 33.11
C ILE A 1211 41.18 -30.67 33.27
N GLU A 1212 42.40 -31.21 33.33
CA GLU A 1212 42.63 -32.50 33.96
C GLU A 1212 42.38 -32.37 35.46
N ASN A 1213 41.47 -33.21 35.97
CA ASN A 1213 41.36 -33.64 37.36
C ASN A 1213 41.15 -32.54 38.42
N GLN A 1214 39.89 -32.23 38.73
CA GLN A 1214 39.48 -32.06 40.12
C GLN A 1214 38.31 -32.98 40.44
N THR A 1215 38.56 -33.86 41.41
CA THR A 1215 37.60 -34.75 42.04
C THR A 1215 36.41 -33.97 42.58
N ALA A 1216 35.23 -34.56 42.40
CA ALA A 1216 33.96 -34.06 42.90
C ALA A 1216 33.97 -33.90 44.42
N ASP A 1217 34.01 -32.66 44.91
CA ASP A 1217 33.60 -32.33 46.27
C ASP A 1217 32.24 -31.60 46.25
N GLY A 1218 31.18 -32.41 46.36
CA GLY A 1218 30.28 -32.34 47.51
C GLY A 1218 29.29 -31.19 47.71
N ASN A 1219 29.33 -30.04 47.01
CA ASN A 1219 28.48 -28.90 47.43
C ASN A 1219 27.69 -28.11 46.36
N ALA A 1220 27.54 -28.61 45.14
CA ALA A 1220 26.67 -27.98 44.12
C ALA A 1220 25.23 -28.54 44.11
N ALA A 1221 24.56 -28.63 45.27
CA ALA A 1221 23.28 -29.33 45.41
C ALA A 1221 22.02 -28.58 44.91
N ASN A 1222 22.11 -27.36 44.35
CA ASN A 1222 20.89 -26.57 43.99
C ASN A 1222 20.89 -25.91 42.59
N GLY A 1223 21.75 -26.34 41.66
CA GLY A 1223 21.79 -25.82 40.28
C GLY A 1223 21.02 -26.63 39.25
N LYS A 1224 20.46 -26.00 38.20
CA LYS A 1224 19.88 -26.69 37.03
C LYS A 1224 21.04 -27.31 36.21
N ARG A 1225 21.00 -28.63 36.00
CA ARG A 1225 22.03 -29.40 35.29
C ARG A 1225 21.44 -30.00 34.02
N TYR A 1226 22.16 -29.92 32.91
CA TYR A 1226 21.73 -30.41 31.61
C TYR A 1226 22.85 -31.18 30.92
N ASN A 1227 22.50 -32.20 30.13
CA ASN A 1227 23.45 -32.82 29.21
C ASN A 1227 23.61 -31.95 27.93
N LEU A 1228 24.45 -32.39 27.00
CA LEU A 1228 24.67 -31.69 25.72
C LEU A 1228 23.44 -31.67 24.81
N GLN A 1229 22.48 -32.54 25.09
CA GLN A 1229 21.18 -32.56 24.44
C GLN A 1229 20.16 -31.59 25.10
N GLY A 1230 20.56 -30.80 26.10
CA GLY A 1230 19.67 -29.86 26.80
C GLY A 1230 18.66 -30.53 27.74
N GLN A 1231 18.81 -31.82 28.00
CA GLN A 1231 17.94 -32.58 28.90
C GLN A 1231 18.42 -32.42 30.34
N ARG A 1232 17.49 -32.20 31.27
CA ARG A 1232 17.83 -32.03 32.69
C ARG A 1232 18.34 -33.36 33.27
N ILE A 1233 19.53 -33.35 33.86
CA ILE A 1233 20.18 -34.54 34.41
C ILE A 1233 20.31 -34.46 35.93
N SER A 1234 20.15 -35.60 36.61
CA SER A 1234 20.24 -35.71 38.08
C SER A 1234 21.70 -35.79 38.58
N SER A 1235 22.61 -36.26 37.73
CA SER A 1235 24.06 -36.39 38.00
C SER A 1235 24.87 -36.02 36.77
N LEU A 1236 26.11 -35.57 36.97
CA LEU A 1236 27.00 -35.23 35.85
C LEU A 1236 27.48 -36.52 35.17
N GLN A 1237 27.46 -36.53 33.84
CA GLN A 1237 27.87 -37.67 33.03
C GLN A 1237 29.32 -37.51 32.58
N ARG A 1238 30.01 -38.62 32.32
CA ARG A 1238 31.37 -38.62 31.75
C ARG A 1238 31.35 -37.94 30.38
N GLY A 1239 32.07 -36.83 30.21
CA GLY A 1239 32.03 -35.94 29.04
C GLY A 1239 31.57 -34.50 29.38
N LEU A 1240 31.20 -33.72 28.37
CA LEU A 1240 30.76 -32.33 28.55
C LEU A 1240 29.31 -32.26 29.11
N ASN A 1241 29.09 -31.44 30.12
CA ASN A 1241 27.81 -31.17 30.79
C ASN A 1241 27.55 -29.66 30.83
N ILE A 1242 26.32 -29.24 31.10
CA ILE A 1242 25.97 -27.83 31.32
C ILE A 1242 25.39 -27.67 32.72
N VAL A 1243 26.03 -26.88 33.57
CA VAL A 1243 25.60 -26.62 34.95
C VAL A 1243 25.45 -25.12 35.14
N ASN A 1244 24.24 -24.66 35.47
CA ASN A 1244 23.92 -23.23 35.63
C ASN A 1244 24.41 -22.38 34.44
N GLY A 1245 24.20 -22.88 33.22
CA GLY A 1245 24.59 -22.18 31.98
C GLY A 1245 26.07 -22.28 31.61
N LYS A 1246 26.92 -22.92 32.41
CA LYS A 1246 28.35 -23.11 32.11
C LYS A 1246 28.63 -24.54 31.65
N LYS A 1247 29.44 -24.67 30.60
CA LYS A 1247 29.93 -25.97 30.09
C LYS A 1247 31.00 -26.52 31.05
N ILE A 1248 30.83 -27.75 31.53
CA ILE A 1248 31.71 -28.46 32.47
C ILE A 1248 32.03 -29.84 31.91
N TRP A 1249 33.30 -30.13 31.64
CA TRP A 1249 33.74 -31.47 31.24
C TRP A 1249 34.04 -32.34 32.47
N VAL A 1250 33.42 -33.51 32.57
CA VAL A 1250 33.57 -34.45 33.69
C VAL A 1250 34.28 -35.71 33.18
N LYS A 1251 35.47 -36.00 33.70
CA LYS A 1251 36.33 -37.09 33.21
C LYS A 1251 35.86 -38.49 33.55
#